data_AF-A0A8J7F8R8-F1
#
_entry.id   AF-A0A8J7F8R8-F1
#
_cell.length_a   1.000
_cell.length_b   1.000
_cell.length_c   1.000
_cell.angle_alpha   90.00
_cell.angle_beta   90.00
_cell.angle_gamma   90.00
#
_symmetry.space_group_name_H-M   'P 1'
#
loop_
_entity.id
_entity.type
_entity.pdbx_description
1 polymer ?
#
loop_
_entity_poly.entity_id
_entity_poly.type
_entity_poly.pdbx_seq_one_letter_code
_entity_poly.pdbx_strand_id
1 'polypeptide(L)'
;PIPAPTGLGQPEKQNKTLALISESKIENLLEKIGKFYHDVVGTLGGQLQIEVDRGKSANRSDSNIINSCNTIIKSFDIAPWVEERKLSAIYTKKTMNVKGHGAIDKMATATNEAFAQSAIVPRSTQQFQTFFKGVEFTPAQKQKAVSIKKIYDSLIRRAIHIGREVKLAPGLKIVATNPQGNQIEIVGLAQKKHPNIFDNRKLNITLIENKSSFNKTDNKYIAIAPVFDERGKPKFKTNGQQERKHLGYISEVSLQQFQGSIKPFTEFNNLIQKIEPGLTPSQVRAAFKQVKEFAATTRESIPSAEKEAVAAAMWQISTTSKDDTQYGFKKTSAAFALFGEEVIGRLEQLQFTEFAIVGTHKPCNEHLGRKWVGEKVECTIEQAPDPANPTQNKRWLVAEDKKLGVFRSESAQLPIGTSFTAEITSPASASVIVTSSKGNQLKVGQLKKYEPAGREWKGEERTITIKLSNVGKAIKPIALIDDKPLGEIDKESFKLLSEKLNARGIKVEGFKFEGKLESSPATISHIKVDSQTVRYPYIWTKEEVLIKDKKVSLLDELKPILNEIYQEKSNQVLLHDDEASLGVLAVKNEYFESFFQEKNIDAEIFKKLSDEIDQKFGVESLIGIANKDNIEELYFCVTVPTEVSEQKTAARIDDVLNFPLLYDQLQDGRRSKFIAIELNELQQLINQTENQTKQSTTQLTEVKATGEKDISVAIPIEDNSNLTQKSTRKLALSVKREEWEKQMLKLALASLKENPANAGEEIQTATFGDDKYRVIHHVPSEILRIVDEENHRGTLYKVQKGKPVQVCKFTEDEKRSFEHNPIQEQKGLQQG
;
A
#
# COMPACT_ATOMS: atom_id res chain seq x y z
N PRO A 1 -7.93 24.48 -46.45
CA PRO A 1 -7.75 25.68 -47.30
C PRO A 1 -8.32 26.93 -46.60
N ILE A 2 -7.61 27.97 -46.15
CA ILE A 2 -6.21 28.47 -46.06
C ILE A 2 -6.28 29.58 -44.95
N PRO A 3 -5.24 30.02 -44.18
CA PRO A 3 -3.82 29.63 -44.10
C PRO A 3 -3.37 29.15 -42.71
N ALA A 4 -2.18 28.55 -42.67
CA ALA A 4 -1.47 28.16 -41.45
C ALA A 4 -0.67 29.34 -40.85
N PRO A 5 -0.62 29.48 -39.51
CA PRO A 5 0.43 30.22 -38.82
C PRO A 5 1.55 29.27 -38.36
N THR A 6 2.74 29.57 -38.83
CA THR A 6 4.03 29.05 -38.41
C THR A 6 4.41 29.50 -36.99
N GLY A 7 4.88 28.55 -36.19
CA GLY A 7 5.86 28.78 -35.12
C GLY A 7 5.31 29.10 -33.72
N LEU A 8 5.41 28.13 -32.80
CA LEU A 8 5.97 28.29 -31.45
C LEU A 8 5.98 26.94 -30.69
N GLY A 9 7.22 26.49 -30.41
CA GLY A 9 7.66 25.57 -29.35
C GLY A 9 6.75 24.44 -28.87
N GLN A 10 6.92 23.23 -29.41
CA GLN A 10 6.65 22.01 -28.64
C GLN A 10 7.83 21.74 -27.70
N PRO A 11 7.61 21.28 -26.45
CA PRO A 11 8.69 20.87 -25.59
C PRO A 11 9.31 19.58 -26.15
N GLU A 12 10.57 19.66 -26.58
CA GLU A 12 11.39 18.50 -26.89
C GLU A 12 11.44 17.57 -25.67
N LYS A 13 10.61 16.53 -25.69
CA LYS A 13 10.92 15.32 -24.95
C LYS A 13 12.24 14.81 -25.51
N GLN A 14 13.32 14.94 -24.74
CA GLN A 14 14.56 14.21 -24.97
C GLN A 14 14.27 12.71 -24.87
N ASN A 15 13.77 12.14 -25.97
CA ASN A 15 13.82 10.70 -26.19
C ASN A 15 15.31 10.36 -26.26
N LYS A 16 15.80 9.64 -25.24
CA LYS A 16 17.04 8.87 -25.34
C LYS A 16 17.00 8.14 -26.66
N THR A 17 17.83 8.57 -27.61
CA THR A 17 17.98 7.93 -28.91
C THR A 17 18.63 6.57 -28.65
N LEU A 18 17.81 5.54 -28.43
CA LEU A 18 18.25 4.17 -28.60
C LEU A 18 18.77 4.08 -30.02
N ALA A 19 20.05 3.74 -30.18
CA ALA A 19 20.65 3.52 -31.48
C ALA A 19 19.74 2.58 -32.27
N LEU A 20 19.19 3.06 -33.39
CA LEU A 20 18.33 2.25 -34.25
C LEU A 20 19.17 1.09 -34.77
N ILE A 21 18.89 -0.11 -34.27
CA ILE A 21 19.35 -1.35 -34.87
C ILE A 21 18.85 -1.34 -36.32
N SER A 22 19.76 -1.52 -37.29
CA SER A 22 19.38 -1.51 -38.70
C SER A 22 18.31 -2.57 -38.98
N GLU A 23 17.35 -2.26 -39.86
CA GLU A 23 16.27 -3.20 -40.23
C GLU A 23 16.82 -4.57 -40.65
N SER A 24 17.94 -4.58 -41.39
CA SER A 24 18.65 -5.81 -41.78
C SER A 24 19.14 -6.66 -40.61
N LYS A 25 19.55 -6.03 -39.48
CA LYS A 25 19.96 -6.75 -38.27
C LYS A 25 18.75 -7.29 -37.52
N ILE A 26 17.63 -6.56 -37.53
CA ILE A 26 16.37 -7.00 -36.91
C ILE A 26 15.81 -8.19 -37.69
N GLU A 27 15.75 -8.12 -39.01
CA GLU A 27 15.29 -9.22 -39.87
C GLU A 27 16.14 -10.48 -39.69
N ASN A 28 17.47 -10.34 -39.69
CA ASN A 28 18.37 -11.47 -39.47
C ASN A 28 18.18 -12.10 -38.07
N LEU A 29 17.93 -11.27 -37.05
CA LEU A 29 17.66 -11.76 -35.70
C LEU A 29 16.31 -12.48 -35.63
N LEU A 30 15.27 -11.93 -36.25
CA LEU A 30 13.93 -12.54 -36.31
C LEU A 30 13.96 -13.85 -37.09
N GLU A 31 14.72 -13.93 -38.17
CA GLU A 31 14.91 -15.16 -38.95
C GLU A 31 15.61 -16.24 -38.11
N LYS A 32 16.67 -15.89 -37.38
CA LYS A 32 17.35 -16.81 -36.44
C LYS A 32 16.44 -17.28 -35.32
N ILE A 33 15.63 -16.39 -34.76
CA ILE A 33 14.64 -16.73 -33.73
C ILE A 33 13.57 -17.66 -34.31
N GLY A 34 13.06 -17.37 -35.50
CA GLY A 34 12.08 -18.21 -36.19
C GLY A 34 12.62 -19.60 -36.47
N LYS A 35 13.86 -19.70 -36.95
CA LYS A 35 14.55 -20.98 -37.17
C LYS A 35 14.74 -21.76 -35.87
N PHE A 36 15.20 -21.11 -34.81
CA PHE A 36 15.35 -21.73 -33.49
C PHE A 36 14.03 -22.34 -32.98
N TYR A 37 12.91 -21.61 -33.06
CA TYR A 37 11.62 -22.17 -32.63
C TYR A 37 11.10 -23.27 -33.54
N HIS A 38 11.34 -23.16 -34.85
CA HIS A 38 11.03 -24.22 -35.79
C HIS A 38 11.77 -25.52 -35.43
N ASP A 39 13.07 -25.41 -35.11
CA ASP A 39 13.91 -26.55 -34.72
C ASP A 39 13.48 -27.15 -33.37
N VAL A 40 13.08 -26.31 -32.40
CA VAL A 40 12.54 -26.77 -31.09
C VAL A 40 11.22 -27.51 -31.27
N VAL A 41 10.29 -27.00 -32.10
CA VAL A 41 9.02 -27.68 -32.41
C VAL A 41 9.27 -28.98 -33.19
N GLY A 42 10.19 -28.98 -34.15
CA GLY A 42 10.58 -30.19 -34.89
C GLY A 42 11.16 -31.26 -33.99
N THR A 43 12.02 -30.88 -33.05
CA THR A 43 12.62 -31.79 -32.05
C THR A 43 11.55 -32.37 -31.13
N LEU A 44 10.63 -31.53 -30.62
CA LEU A 44 9.51 -32.00 -29.79
C LEU A 44 8.57 -32.92 -30.57
N GLY A 45 8.24 -32.57 -31.82
CA GLY A 45 7.41 -33.38 -32.71
C GLY A 45 8.04 -34.76 -32.97
N GLY A 46 9.35 -34.82 -33.19
CA GLY A 46 10.09 -36.08 -33.33
C GLY A 46 10.00 -36.96 -32.08
N GLN A 47 10.16 -36.38 -30.89
CA GLN A 47 10.02 -37.12 -29.63
C GLN A 47 8.58 -37.60 -29.39
N LEU A 48 7.57 -36.78 -29.71
CA LEU A 48 6.16 -37.17 -29.62
C LEU A 48 5.79 -38.25 -30.64
N GLN A 49 6.41 -38.25 -31.82
CA GLN A 49 6.21 -39.30 -32.81
C GLN A 49 6.77 -40.64 -32.33
N ILE A 50 7.93 -40.64 -31.67
CA ILE A 50 8.50 -41.83 -31.01
C ILE A 50 7.53 -42.38 -29.94
N GLU A 51 6.84 -41.49 -29.21
CA GLU A 51 5.81 -41.88 -28.24
C GLU A 51 4.58 -42.52 -28.87
N VAL A 52 4.12 -41.99 -29.99
CA VAL A 52 2.99 -42.55 -30.76
C VAL A 52 3.36 -43.90 -31.37
N ASP A 53 4.61 -44.06 -31.83
CA ASP A 53 5.13 -45.29 -32.43
C ASP A 53 5.61 -46.35 -31.41
N ARG A 54 5.38 -46.13 -30.10
CA ARG A 54 5.74 -47.05 -29.02
C ARG A 54 5.25 -48.48 -29.20
N GLY A 55 4.13 -48.68 -29.89
CA GLY A 55 3.59 -50.02 -30.21
C GLY A 55 4.36 -50.76 -31.30
N LYS A 56 5.25 -50.09 -32.04
CA LYS A 56 5.95 -50.62 -33.21
C LYS A 56 7.48 -50.63 -33.07
N SER A 57 8.04 -49.96 -32.06
CA SER A 57 9.49 -49.80 -31.85
C SER A 57 9.90 -49.89 -30.38
N ALA A 58 11.12 -50.40 -30.13
CA ALA A 58 11.75 -50.43 -28.81
C ALA A 58 12.33 -49.07 -28.38
N ASN A 59 12.38 -48.08 -29.28
CA ASN A 59 12.82 -46.73 -28.93
C ASN A 59 11.86 -46.09 -27.92
N ARG A 60 12.43 -45.25 -27.05
CA ARG A 60 11.71 -44.48 -26.03
C ARG A 60 12.06 -43.02 -26.23
N SER A 61 11.08 -42.13 -26.06
CA SER A 61 11.36 -40.70 -26.08
C SER A 61 12.25 -40.32 -24.91
N ASP A 62 13.09 -39.32 -25.10
CA ASP A 62 13.90 -38.75 -24.04
C ASP A 62 13.10 -37.68 -23.28
N SER A 63 12.77 -38.00 -22.02
CA SER A 63 12.04 -37.10 -21.11
C SER A 63 12.77 -35.78 -20.85
N ASN A 64 14.11 -35.75 -20.87
CA ASN A 64 14.89 -34.54 -20.67
C ASN A 64 14.75 -33.60 -21.87
N ILE A 65 14.73 -34.15 -23.09
CA ILE A 65 14.53 -33.38 -24.33
C ILE A 65 13.10 -32.83 -24.38
N ILE A 66 12.09 -33.65 -24.05
CA ILE A 66 10.69 -33.22 -24.00
C ILE A 66 10.51 -32.11 -22.97
N ASN A 67 11.07 -32.26 -21.76
CA ASN A 67 10.97 -31.25 -20.71
C ASN A 67 11.69 -29.97 -21.10
N SER A 68 12.87 -30.05 -21.72
CA SER A 68 13.63 -28.88 -22.17
C SER A 68 12.89 -28.13 -23.28
N CYS A 69 12.35 -28.84 -24.29
CA CYS A 69 11.56 -28.21 -25.35
C CYS A 69 10.26 -27.59 -24.79
N ASN A 70 9.58 -28.27 -23.87
CA ASN A 70 8.40 -27.73 -23.19
C ASN A 70 8.74 -26.48 -22.38
N THR A 71 9.85 -26.49 -21.65
CA THR A 71 10.33 -25.34 -20.88
C THR A 71 10.62 -24.19 -21.84
N ILE A 72 11.42 -24.37 -22.89
CA ILE A 72 11.72 -23.31 -23.86
C ILE A 72 10.45 -22.72 -24.50
N ILE A 73 9.46 -23.55 -24.85
CA ILE A 73 8.18 -23.10 -25.42
C ILE A 73 7.31 -22.37 -24.37
N LYS A 74 7.37 -22.76 -23.09
CA LYS A 74 6.57 -22.20 -21.99
C LYS A 74 7.26 -21.08 -21.21
N SER A 75 8.57 -20.91 -21.37
CA SER A 75 9.43 -19.95 -20.66
C SER A 75 9.41 -18.56 -21.25
N PHE A 76 8.54 -18.28 -22.22
CA PHE A 76 8.17 -16.89 -22.46
C PHE A 76 7.45 -16.36 -21.23
N ASP A 77 7.91 -15.22 -20.72
CA ASP A 77 7.14 -14.41 -19.81
C ASP A 77 5.73 -14.27 -20.40
N ILE A 78 4.76 -15.00 -19.85
CA ILE A 78 3.37 -14.82 -20.21
C ILE A 78 3.12 -13.35 -19.94
N ALA A 79 2.89 -12.59 -21.01
CA ALA A 79 2.77 -11.16 -20.89
C ALA A 79 1.73 -10.87 -19.79
N PRO A 80 2.08 -10.13 -18.71
CA PRO A 80 1.27 -10.13 -17.49
C PRO A 80 -0.20 -9.77 -17.71
N TRP A 81 -0.49 -8.99 -18.76
CA TRP A 81 -1.83 -8.66 -19.22
C TRP A 81 -2.70 -9.88 -19.60
N VAL A 82 -2.13 -11.03 -19.98
CA VAL A 82 -2.87 -12.26 -20.35
C VAL A 82 -3.60 -12.85 -19.14
N GLU A 83 -2.98 -12.79 -17.97
CA GLU A 83 -3.61 -13.19 -16.71
C GLU A 83 -4.54 -12.09 -16.20
N GLU A 84 -4.08 -10.83 -16.25
CA GLU A 84 -4.79 -9.69 -15.68
C GLU A 84 -6.05 -9.26 -16.45
N ARG A 85 -6.15 -9.55 -17.76
CA ARG A 85 -7.34 -9.23 -18.57
C ARG A 85 -8.64 -9.84 -18.03
N LYS A 86 -8.54 -10.89 -17.20
CA LYS A 86 -9.68 -11.53 -16.53
C LYS A 86 -10.10 -10.82 -15.24
N LEU A 87 -9.30 -9.88 -14.74
CA LEU A 87 -9.55 -9.15 -13.50
C LEU A 87 -10.35 -7.88 -13.78
N SER A 88 -11.58 -7.81 -13.28
CA SER A 88 -12.45 -6.62 -13.45
C SER A 88 -11.87 -5.32 -12.87
N ALA A 89 -10.97 -5.43 -11.88
CA ALA A 89 -10.31 -4.29 -11.27
C ALA A 89 -9.40 -3.53 -12.25
N ILE A 90 -8.87 -4.18 -13.29
CA ILE A 90 -7.99 -3.57 -14.29
C ILE A 90 -8.75 -2.58 -15.20
N TYR A 91 -10.06 -2.77 -15.34
CA TYR A 91 -10.88 -1.88 -16.17
C TYR A 91 -11.54 -0.76 -15.37
N THR A 92 -11.38 -0.75 -14.05
CA THR A 92 -12.15 0.14 -13.16
C THR A 92 -11.34 0.85 -12.09
N LYS A 93 -10.22 0.29 -11.65
CA LYS A 93 -9.50 0.76 -10.45
C LYS A 93 -7.98 0.78 -10.57
N LYS A 94 -7.39 -0.01 -11.47
CA LYS A 94 -5.94 -0.21 -11.58
C LYS A 94 -5.54 -0.23 -13.04
N THR A 95 -4.32 0.19 -13.33
CA THR A 95 -3.70 0.01 -14.64
C THR A 95 -3.33 -1.46 -14.85
N MET A 96 -3.33 -1.89 -16.11
CA MET A 96 -2.86 -3.21 -16.52
C MET A 96 -1.34 -3.29 -16.37
N ASN A 97 -0.82 -4.40 -15.88
CA ASN A 97 0.61 -4.63 -15.81
C ASN A 97 1.15 -4.93 -17.20
N VAL A 98 2.03 -4.05 -17.67
CA VAL A 98 2.65 -4.12 -18.99
C VAL A 98 4.16 -4.17 -18.78
N LYS A 99 4.75 -5.32 -19.12
CA LYS A 99 6.21 -5.53 -19.07
C LYS A 99 6.82 -5.84 -20.43
N GLY A 100 5.99 -6.15 -21.43
CA GLY A 100 6.44 -6.46 -22.78
C GLY A 100 6.56 -5.24 -23.68
N HIS A 101 6.98 -5.49 -24.92
CA HIS A 101 7.08 -4.48 -25.98
C HIS A 101 6.23 -4.83 -27.21
N GLY A 102 5.32 -5.80 -27.09
CA GLY A 102 4.40 -6.19 -28.16
C GLY A 102 3.36 -5.11 -28.48
N ALA A 103 2.58 -5.32 -29.55
CA ALA A 103 1.53 -4.38 -29.95
C ALA A 103 0.48 -4.17 -28.84
N ILE A 104 0.07 -5.25 -28.17
CA ILE A 104 -0.89 -5.21 -27.06
C ILE A 104 -0.27 -4.47 -25.86
N ASP A 105 1.02 -4.67 -25.58
CA ASP A 105 1.72 -3.95 -24.52
C ASP A 105 1.73 -2.44 -24.80
N LYS A 106 2.05 -2.02 -26.03
CA LYS A 106 2.03 -0.61 -26.42
C LYS A 106 0.63 0.00 -26.30
N MET A 107 -0.41 -0.71 -26.74
CA MET A 107 -1.81 -0.29 -26.60
C MET A 107 -2.23 -0.20 -25.13
N ALA A 108 -1.85 -1.16 -24.31
CA ALA A 108 -2.13 -1.19 -22.89
C ALA A 108 -1.39 -0.06 -22.15
N THR A 109 -0.15 0.25 -22.51
CA THR A 109 0.58 1.41 -21.98
C THR A 109 -0.11 2.72 -22.31
N ALA A 110 -0.47 2.95 -23.57
CA ALA A 110 -1.19 4.16 -23.96
C ALA A 110 -2.56 4.28 -23.24
N THR A 111 -3.27 3.15 -23.10
CA THR A 111 -4.53 3.09 -22.36
C THR A 111 -4.33 3.36 -20.88
N ASN A 112 -3.27 2.81 -20.27
CA ASN A 112 -2.91 3.03 -18.87
C ASN A 112 -2.57 4.49 -18.60
N GLU A 113 -1.83 5.15 -19.49
CA GLU A 113 -1.51 6.58 -19.38
C GLU A 113 -2.79 7.43 -19.43
N ALA A 114 -3.68 7.16 -20.40
CA ALA A 114 -4.97 7.85 -20.50
C ALA A 114 -5.86 7.59 -19.28
N PHE A 115 -5.89 6.35 -18.78
CA PHE A 115 -6.61 5.98 -17.56
C PHE A 115 -6.02 6.66 -16.33
N ALA A 116 -4.69 6.72 -16.19
CA ALA A 116 -4.03 7.38 -15.08
C ALA A 116 -4.33 8.89 -15.06
N GLN A 117 -4.40 9.53 -16.24
CA GLN A 117 -4.81 10.92 -16.38
C GLN A 117 -6.30 11.12 -16.03
N SER A 118 -7.18 10.22 -16.48
CA SER A 118 -8.63 10.35 -16.34
C SER A 118 -9.23 9.66 -15.10
N ALA A 119 -8.41 9.03 -14.26
CA ALA A 119 -8.87 8.27 -13.11
C ALA A 119 -9.67 9.16 -12.15
N ILE A 120 -10.95 8.82 -11.98
CA ILE A 120 -11.88 9.52 -11.09
C ILE A 120 -11.59 9.09 -9.65
N VAL A 121 -11.34 10.06 -8.78
CA VAL A 121 -11.18 9.82 -7.34
C VAL A 121 -12.55 9.89 -6.67
N PRO A 122 -12.97 8.86 -5.91
CA PRO A 122 -14.24 8.90 -5.21
C PRO A 122 -14.23 10.01 -4.16
N ARG A 123 -15.28 10.84 -4.15
CA ARG A 123 -15.49 11.90 -3.16
C ARG A 123 -16.59 11.50 -2.16
N SER A 124 -16.55 12.08 -0.97
CA SER A 124 -17.61 11.84 0.02
C SER A 124 -18.95 12.36 -0.50
N THR A 125 -20.00 11.54 -0.40
CA THR A 125 -21.38 11.95 -0.72
C THR A 125 -21.85 13.11 0.17
N GLN A 126 -21.19 13.35 1.31
CA GLN A 126 -21.46 14.50 2.16
C GLN A 126 -21.20 15.84 1.48
N GLN A 127 -20.22 15.91 0.56
CA GLN A 127 -19.92 17.11 -0.22
C GLN A 127 -21.09 17.53 -1.11
N PHE A 128 -22.00 16.60 -1.37
CA PHE A 128 -23.18 16.77 -2.18
C PHE A 128 -24.47 16.77 -1.33
N GLN A 129 -24.41 17.02 -0.01
CA GLN A 129 -25.62 17.09 0.83
C GLN A 129 -26.64 18.12 0.30
N THR A 130 -26.15 19.23 -0.24
CA THR A 130 -26.94 20.32 -0.80
C THR A 130 -27.26 20.16 -2.28
N PHE A 131 -27.12 18.95 -2.84
CA PHE A 131 -27.31 18.69 -4.27
C PHE A 131 -28.71 19.04 -4.79
N PHE A 132 -29.74 18.87 -3.95
CA PHE A 132 -31.12 19.28 -4.24
C PHE A 132 -31.53 20.59 -3.52
N LYS A 133 -30.57 21.49 -3.24
CA LYS A 133 -30.88 22.78 -2.60
C LYS A 133 -31.90 23.56 -3.45
N GLY A 134 -32.92 24.09 -2.79
CA GLY A 134 -34.02 24.81 -3.43
C GLY A 134 -35.22 23.95 -3.84
N VAL A 135 -35.13 22.62 -3.74
CA VAL A 135 -36.31 21.74 -3.92
C VAL A 135 -36.99 21.52 -2.59
N GLU A 136 -38.21 22.04 -2.46
CA GLU A 136 -39.06 21.76 -1.31
C GLU A 136 -39.82 20.45 -1.52
N PHE A 137 -40.05 19.73 -0.42
CA PHE A 137 -40.86 18.51 -0.42
C PHE A 137 -41.70 18.45 0.85
N THR A 138 -42.86 17.79 0.74
CA THR A 138 -43.80 17.66 1.84
C THR A 138 -43.39 16.55 2.82
N PRO A 139 -43.90 16.56 4.07
CA PRO A 139 -43.71 15.44 4.99
C PRO A 139 -44.19 14.09 4.43
N ALA A 140 -45.25 14.08 3.63
CA ALA A 140 -45.77 12.88 2.98
C ALA A 140 -44.78 12.32 1.93
N GLN A 141 -44.20 13.18 1.09
CA GLN A 141 -43.15 12.80 0.13
C GLN A 141 -41.90 12.28 0.84
N LYS A 142 -41.54 12.88 1.98
CA LYS A 142 -40.44 12.39 2.83
C LYS A 142 -40.72 10.99 3.38
N GLN A 143 -41.92 10.73 3.90
CA GLN A 143 -42.29 9.39 4.38
C GLN A 143 -42.31 8.36 3.24
N LYS A 144 -42.78 8.74 2.05
CA LYS A 144 -42.73 7.92 0.84
C LYS A 144 -41.29 7.56 0.46
N ALA A 145 -40.37 8.53 0.50
CA ALA A 145 -38.95 8.26 0.25
C ALA A 145 -38.34 7.30 1.29
N VAL A 146 -38.70 7.44 2.58
CA VAL A 146 -38.22 6.54 3.65
C VAL A 146 -38.69 5.11 3.43
N SER A 147 -39.96 4.89 3.11
CA SER A 147 -40.51 3.55 2.89
C SER A 147 -39.87 2.88 1.66
N ILE A 148 -39.74 3.62 0.55
CA ILE A 148 -39.08 3.15 -0.66
C ILE A 148 -37.63 2.77 -0.39
N LYS A 149 -36.86 3.63 0.30
CA LYS A 149 -35.46 3.36 0.67
C LYS A 149 -35.33 2.08 1.49
N LYS A 150 -36.20 1.90 2.49
CA LYS A 150 -36.18 0.71 3.36
C LYS A 150 -36.37 -0.58 2.56
N ILE A 151 -37.32 -0.59 1.61
CA ILE A 151 -37.58 -1.75 0.75
C ILE A 151 -36.40 -1.98 -0.19
N TYR A 152 -35.94 -0.93 -0.88
CA TYR A 152 -34.78 -1.00 -1.78
C TYR A 152 -33.54 -1.55 -1.08
N ASP A 153 -33.20 -1.00 0.10
CA ASP A 153 -32.04 -1.40 0.90
C ASP A 153 -32.15 -2.85 1.37
N SER A 154 -33.37 -3.34 1.62
CA SER A 154 -33.60 -4.76 1.94
C SER A 154 -33.30 -5.65 0.73
N LEU A 155 -33.86 -5.32 -0.43
CA LEU A 155 -33.68 -6.08 -1.66
C LEU A 155 -32.22 -6.11 -2.13
N ILE A 156 -31.53 -4.95 -2.14
CA ILE A 156 -30.14 -4.88 -2.58
C ILE A 156 -29.19 -5.60 -1.60
N ARG A 157 -29.44 -5.52 -0.29
CA ARG A 157 -28.67 -6.28 0.71
C ARG A 157 -28.83 -7.78 0.48
N ARG A 158 -30.07 -8.24 0.24
CA ARG A 158 -30.35 -9.64 -0.10
C ARG A 158 -29.65 -10.06 -1.38
N ALA A 159 -29.70 -9.26 -2.44
CA ALA A 159 -29.05 -9.57 -3.72
C ALA A 159 -27.51 -9.65 -3.59
N ILE A 160 -26.89 -8.70 -2.88
CA ILE A 160 -25.44 -8.71 -2.59
C ILE A 160 -25.07 -9.96 -1.80
N HIS A 161 -25.89 -10.30 -0.81
CA HIS A 161 -25.66 -11.47 0.05
C HIS A 161 -25.75 -12.78 -0.75
N ILE A 162 -26.81 -12.99 -1.55
CA ILE A 162 -26.93 -14.13 -2.49
C ILE A 162 -25.70 -14.19 -3.41
N GLY A 163 -25.24 -13.05 -3.94
CA GLY A 163 -24.02 -12.98 -4.76
C GLY A 163 -22.75 -13.43 -4.04
N ARG A 164 -22.60 -13.11 -2.75
CA ARG A 164 -21.48 -13.57 -1.93
C ARG A 164 -21.57 -15.06 -1.67
N GLU A 165 -22.75 -15.57 -1.31
CA GLU A 165 -22.93 -17.00 -1.03
C GLU A 165 -22.61 -17.87 -2.24
N VAL A 166 -23.08 -17.50 -3.45
CA VAL A 166 -22.75 -18.22 -4.69
C VAL A 166 -21.24 -18.25 -4.95
N LYS A 167 -20.53 -17.17 -4.63
CA LYS A 167 -19.07 -17.08 -4.83
C LYS A 167 -18.30 -17.94 -3.83
N LEU A 168 -18.73 -17.96 -2.56
CA LEU A 168 -18.00 -18.61 -1.48
C LEU A 168 -18.31 -20.11 -1.37
N ALA A 169 -19.53 -20.52 -1.70
CA ALA A 169 -19.97 -21.90 -1.57
C ALA A 169 -20.87 -22.33 -2.73
N PRO A 170 -20.32 -22.43 -3.96
CA PRO A 170 -21.06 -23.01 -5.08
C PRO A 170 -21.34 -24.49 -4.82
N GLY A 171 -22.58 -24.95 -5.02
CA GLY A 171 -22.94 -26.37 -4.93
C GLY A 171 -23.99 -26.66 -3.87
N LEU A 172 -24.11 -27.93 -3.45
CA LEU A 172 -25.16 -28.36 -2.52
C LEU A 172 -25.01 -27.72 -1.13
N LYS A 173 -26.14 -27.49 -0.46
CA LYS A 173 -26.22 -27.10 0.95
C LYS A 173 -27.04 -28.12 1.74
N ILE A 174 -26.74 -28.25 3.03
CA ILE A 174 -27.55 -29.00 3.99
C ILE A 174 -28.32 -27.98 4.82
N VAL A 175 -29.65 -28.09 4.83
CA VAL A 175 -30.52 -27.42 5.78
C VAL A 175 -30.81 -28.41 6.91
N ALA A 176 -30.18 -28.19 8.05
CA ALA A 176 -30.29 -29.04 9.22
C ALA A 176 -31.30 -28.42 10.21
N THR A 177 -32.42 -29.10 10.44
CA THR A 177 -33.52 -28.59 11.28
C THR A 177 -33.52 -29.28 12.62
N ASN A 178 -33.52 -28.50 13.70
CA ASN A 178 -33.60 -29.05 15.06
C ASN A 178 -35.06 -29.42 15.42
N PRO A 179 -35.30 -30.21 16.49
CA PRO A 179 -36.66 -30.59 16.91
C PRO A 179 -37.58 -29.42 17.27
N GLN A 180 -37.02 -28.23 17.53
CA GLN A 180 -37.75 -27.00 17.85
C GLN A 180 -38.14 -26.21 16.58
N GLY A 181 -37.76 -26.68 15.39
CA GLY A 181 -38.03 -26.04 14.10
C GLY A 181 -36.99 -25.02 13.64
N ASN A 182 -35.91 -24.79 14.39
CA ASN A 182 -34.85 -23.89 13.99
C ASN A 182 -33.95 -24.55 12.93
N GLN A 183 -33.60 -23.78 11.90
CA GLN A 183 -32.82 -24.26 10.76
C GLN A 183 -31.39 -23.71 10.78
N ILE A 184 -30.44 -24.59 10.50
CA ILE A 184 -29.02 -24.26 10.33
C ILE A 184 -28.62 -24.68 8.93
N GLU A 185 -28.09 -23.74 8.15
CA GLU A 185 -27.61 -24.01 6.81
C GLU A 185 -26.10 -24.23 6.81
N ILE A 186 -25.69 -25.34 6.21
CA ILE A 186 -24.30 -25.77 6.08
C ILE A 186 -23.94 -25.76 4.59
N VAL A 187 -22.92 -24.99 4.23
CA VAL A 187 -22.49 -24.73 2.85
C VAL A 187 -21.05 -25.19 2.61
N GLY A 188 -20.60 -25.24 1.35
CA GLY A 188 -19.21 -25.64 1.01
C GLY A 188 -18.95 -27.15 1.09
N LEU A 189 -20.01 -27.95 1.03
CA LEU A 189 -20.01 -29.41 1.18
C LEU A 189 -19.04 -30.14 0.22
N ALA A 190 -18.94 -29.67 -1.02
CA ALA A 190 -18.11 -30.30 -2.05
C ALA A 190 -16.60 -30.21 -1.77
N GLN A 191 -16.16 -29.20 -1.00
CA GLN A 191 -14.74 -28.93 -0.79
C GLN A 191 -14.11 -29.83 0.28
N LYS A 192 -14.92 -30.36 1.21
CA LYS A 192 -14.41 -31.02 2.43
C LYS A 192 -14.67 -32.53 2.48
N LYS A 193 -15.38 -33.09 1.49
CA LYS A 193 -15.54 -34.53 1.23
C LYS A 193 -15.79 -35.38 2.50
N HIS A 194 -16.75 -34.97 3.33
CA HIS A 194 -17.14 -35.78 4.49
C HIS A 194 -17.72 -37.13 4.00
N PRO A 195 -17.25 -38.29 4.48
CA PRO A 195 -17.64 -39.60 3.94
C PRO A 195 -19.14 -39.90 4.10
N ASN A 196 -19.74 -39.41 5.17
CA ASN A 196 -21.16 -39.62 5.50
C ASN A 196 -22.06 -38.41 5.15
N ILE A 197 -21.64 -37.54 4.23
CA ILE A 197 -22.34 -36.26 3.94
C ILE A 197 -23.76 -36.45 3.38
N PHE A 198 -24.01 -37.58 2.71
CA PHE A 198 -25.30 -37.93 2.09
C PHE A 198 -26.07 -39.00 2.89
N ASP A 199 -25.66 -39.31 4.13
CA ASP A 199 -26.32 -40.35 4.93
C ASP A 199 -27.71 -39.90 5.40
N ASN A 200 -28.74 -40.74 5.28
CA ASN A 200 -30.11 -40.39 5.71
C ASN A 200 -30.31 -40.36 7.25
N ARG A 201 -29.23 -40.36 8.04
CA ARG A 201 -29.29 -40.38 9.51
C ARG A 201 -29.52 -38.97 10.05
N LYS A 202 -30.02 -38.88 11.28
CA LYS A 202 -30.05 -37.61 11.99
C LYS A 202 -28.63 -37.09 12.17
N LEU A 203 -28.44 -35.81 11.86
CA LEU A 203 -27.16 -35.17 11.84
C LEU A 203 -26.83 -34.59 13.23
N ASN A 204 -25.63 -34.92 13.73
CA ASN A 204 -25.07 -34.31 14.92
C ASN A 204 -23.87 -33.46 14.50
N ILE A 205 -23.92 -32.16 14.76
CA ILE A 205 -22.82 -31.25 14.44
C ILE A 205 -22.31 -30.56 15.69
N THR A 206 -21.02 -30.26 15.70
CA THR A 206 -20.42 -29.31 16.63
C THR A 206 -19.82 -28.17 15.85
N LEU A 207 -20.02 -26.96 16.34
CA LEU A 207 -19.48 -25.76 15.71
C LEU A 207 -18.11 -25.47 16.27
N ILE A 208 -17.12 -25.25 15.42
CA ILE A 208 -15.79 -24.78 15.83
C ILE A 208 -15.48 -23.46 15.15
N GLU A 209 -14.70 -22.62 15.81
CA GLU A 209 -14.27 -21.35 15.22
C GLU A 209 -13.25 -21.59 14.13
N ASN A 210 -13.43 -20.93 12.99
CA ASN A 210 -12.46 -20.96 11.92
C ASN A 210 -11.29 -20.04 12.26
N LYS A 211 -10.18 -20.62 12.73
CA LYS A 211 -8.96 -19.88 13.10
C LYS A 211 -8.04 -19.56 11.92
N SER A 212 -8.46 -19.78 10.67
CA SER A 212 -7.65 -19.47 9.49
C SER A 212 -7.44 -17.96 9.38
N SER A 213 -6.22 -17.49 9.65
CA SER A 213 -5.82 -16.08 9.56
C SER A 213 -5.63 -15.61 8.11
N PHE A 214 -5.61 -16.54 7.15
CA PHE A 214 -5.14 -16.32 5.78
C PHE A 214 -6.23 -16.03 4.75
N ASN A 215 -7.50 -16.32 5.06
CA ASN A 215 -8.63 -16.03 4.20
C ASN A 215 -9.60 -15.06 4.88
N LYS A 216 -9.51 -13.77 4.53
CA LYS A 216 -10.50 -12.74 4.92
C LYS A 216 -11.95 -13.03 4.44
N THR A 217 -12.15 -14.13 3.71
CA THR A 217 -13.41 -14.54 3.07
C THR A 217 -14.10 -15.73 3.73
N ASP A 218 -13.50 -16.38 4.73
CA ASP A 218 -14.03 -17.65 5.22
C ASP A 218 -15.06 -17.46 6.34
N ASN A 219 -16.16 -18.21 6.25
CA ASN A 219 -17.22 -18.24 7.25
C ASN A 219 -16.63 -18.47 8.67
N LYS A 220 -17.12 -17.70 9.64
CA LYS A 220 -16.61 -17.66 11.02
C LYS A 220 -16.64 -19.02 11.73
N TYR A 221 -17.62 -19.86 11.41
CA TYR A 221 -17.82 -21.15 12.07
C TYR A 221 -17.85 -22.30 11.07
N ILE A 222 -17.20 -23.40 11.48
CA ILE A 222 -17.12 -24.67 10.78
C ILE A 222 -18.04 -25.67 11.50
N ALA A 223 -18.83 -26.42 10.73
CA ALA A 223 -19.55 -27.58 11.21
C ALA A 223 -18.68 -28.84 11.11
N ILE A 224 -18.43 -29.50 12.24
CA ILE A 224 -17.82 -30.83 12.29
C ILE A 224 -18.87 -31.88 12.65
N ALA A 225 -18.85 -33.01 11.95
CA ALA A 225 -19.77 -34.12 12.14
C ALA A 225 -19.00 -35.42 12.45
N PRO A 226 -19.59 -36.37 13.19
CA PRO A 226 -18.99 -37.67 13.42
C PRO A 226 -18.91 -38.51 12.15
N VAL A 227 -17.84 -39.30 12.03
CA VAL A 227 -17.63 -40.26 10.94
C VAL A 227 -18.15 -41.62 11.37
N PHE A 228 -18.86 -42.29 10.47
CA PHE A 228 -19.37 -43.64 10.65
C PHE A 228 -18.79 -44.57 9.57
N ASP A 229 -18.61 -45.83 9.94
CA ASP A 229 -18.24 -46.89 9.01
C ASP A 229 -19.43 -47.35 8.14
N GLU A 230 -19.15 -48.27 7.21
CA GLU A 230 -20.13 -48.86 6.29
C GLU A 230 -21.23 -49.64 7.01
N ARG A 231 -20.99 -50.08 8.26
CA ARG A 231 -21.96 -50.78 9.12
C ARG A 231 -22.73 -49.82 10.02
N GLY A 232 -22.50 -48.52 9.88
CA GLY A 232 -23.15 -47.46 10.63
C GLY A 232 -22.64 -47.27 12.06
N LYS A 233 -21.53 -47.90 12.45
CA LYS A 233 -20.91 -47.71 13.76
C LYS A 233 -19.97 -46.49 13.75
N PRO A 234 -19.88 -45.74 14.87
CA PRO A 234 -18.98 -44.59 14.95
C PRO A 234 -17.53 -45.04 14.83
N LYS A 235 -16.75 -44.39 13.97
CA LYS A 235 -15.30 -44.60 13.92
C LYS A 235 -14.64 -43.88 15.07
N PHE A 236 -13.65 -44.51 15.68
CA PHE A 236 -12.84 -43.94 16.74
C PHE A 236 -11.39 -43.79 16.27
N LYS A 237 -10.75 -42.71 16.69
CA LYS A 237 -9.31 -42.52 16.52
C LYS A 237 -8.54 -43.43 17.47
N THR A 238 -7.24 -43.61 17.23
CA THR A 238 -6.33 -44.39 18.08
C THR A 238 -6.29 -43.97 19.54
N ASN A 239 -6.69 -42.72 19.85
CA ASN A 239 -6.81 -42.20 21.21
C ASN A 239 -8.17 -42.49 21.89
N GLY A 240 -9.04 -43.33 21.30
CA GLY A 240 -10.36 -43.67 21.83
C GLY A 240 -11.45 -42.61 21.64
N GLN A 241 -11.13 -41.44 21.08
CA GLN A 241 -12.13 -40.41 20.78
C GLN A 241 -12.84 -40.67 19.45
N GLN A 242 -14.14 -40.35 19.38
CA GLN A 242 -14.90 -40.48 18.14
C GLN A 242 -14.32 -39.59 17.04
N GLU A 243 -14.08 -40.17 15.87
CA GLU A 243 -13.56 -39.45 14.72
C GLU A 243 -14.63 -38.46 14.23
N ARG A 244 -14.28 -37.17 14.21
CA ARG A 244 -15.12 -36.11 13.66
C ARG A 244 -14.38 -35.44 12.51
N LYS A 245 -15.08 -35.18 11.40
CA LYS A 245 -14.52 -34.51 10.22
C LYS A 245 -15.31 -33.26 9.88
N HIS A 246 -14.66 -32.37 9.14
CA HIS A 246 -15.25 -31.15 8.61
C HIS A 246 -16.37 -31.52 7.62
N LEU A 247 -17.60 -31.12 7.94
CA LEU A 247 -18.77 -31.30 7.09
C LEU A 247 -18.91 -30.14 6.09
N GLY A 248 -18.84 -28.91 6.59
CA GLY A 248 -18.86 -27.67 5.82
C GLY A 248 -18.86 -26.45 6.73
N TYR A 249 -19.22 -25.30 6.17
CA TYR A 249 -19.26 -24.03 6.87
C TYR A 249 -20.68 -23.63 7.23
N ILE A 250 -20.87 -22.90 8.34
CA ILE A 250 -22.19 -22.32 8.66
C ILE A 250 -22.44 -21.08 7.80
N SER A 251 -23.61 -21.00 7.18
CA SER A 251 -23.99 -19.85 6.36
C SER A 251 -24.14 -18.58 7.21
N GLU A 252 -23.86 -17.43 6.60
CA GLU A 252 -24.02 -16.14 7.27
C GLU A 252 -25.51 -15.86 7.62
N VAL A 253 -26.47 -16.39 6.85
CA VAL A 253 -27.91 -16.32 7.17
C VAL A 253 -28.21 -16.96 8.52
N SER A 254 -27.72 -18.19 8.74
CA SER A 254 -27.91 -18.86 10.03
C SER A 254 -27.25 -18.07 11.15
N LEU A 255 -26.04 -17.54 10.95
CA LEU A 255 -25.38 -16.72 11.97
C LEU A 255 -26.18 -15.46 12.34
N GLN A 256 -26.84 -14.82 11.36
CA GLN A 256 -27.73 -13.68 11.61
C GLN A 256 -29.01 -14.09 12.33
N GLN A 257 -29.61 -15.22 11.96
CA GLN A 257 -30.83 -15.74 12.59
C GLN A 257 -30.61 -16.05 14.08
N PHE A 258 -29.43 -16.55 14.45
CA PHE A 258 -29.12 -16.90 15.83
C PHE A 258 -28.50 -15.75 16.65
N GLN A 259 -28.37 -14.53 16.11
CA GLN A 259 -27.95 -13.28 16.79
C GLN A 259 -26.94 -13.44 17.96
N GLY A 260 -25.81 -14.12 17.74
CA GLY A 260 -24.77 -14.28 18.76
C GLY A 260 -24.98 -15.39 19.80
N SER A 261 -26.06 -16.16 19.68
CA SER A 261 -26.34 -17.37 20.49
C SER A 261 -25.47 -18.56 20.08
N ILE A 262 -24.90 -18.53 18.88
CA ILE A 262 -23.92 -19.50 18.39
C ILE A 262 -22.54 -19.13 18.91
N LYS A 263 -22.02 -19.96 19.82
CA LYS A 263 -20.65 -19.90 20.36
C LYS A 263 -19.79 -21.04 19.77
N PRO A 264 -18.46 -20.92 19.78
CA PRO A 264 -17.59 -22.08 19.55
C PRO A 264 -17.98 -23.22 20.50
N PHE A 265 -17.89 -24.45 19.99
CA PHE A 265 -18.26 -25.70 20.68
C PHE A 265 -19.75 -25.88 20.97
N THR A 266 -20.63 -25.09 20.34
CA THR A 266 -22.07 -25.39 20.40
C THR A 266 -22.36 -26.70 19.68
N GLU A 267 -23.00 -27.63 20.38
CA GLU A 267 -23.41 -28.93 19.82
C GLU A 267 -24.89 -28.91 19.46
N PHE A 268 -25.20 -29.39 18.26
CA PHE A 268 -26.56 -29.60 17.80
C PHE A 268 -26.74 -31.08 17.50
N ASN A 269 -27.69 -31.70 18.21
CA ASN A 269 -27.96 -33.12 18.13
C ASN A 269 -29.32 -33.37 17.48
N ASN A 270 -29.45 -34.54 16.84
CA ASN A 270 -30.69 -35.03 16.24
C ASN A 270 -31.28 -34.12 15.17
N LEU A 271 -30.44 -33.44 14.37
CA LEU A 271 -30.90 -32.58 13.29
C LEU A 271 -31.45 -33.41 12.13
N ILE A 272 -32.63 -33.03 11.63
CA ILE A 272 -33.16 -33.58 10.39
C ILE A 272 -32.49 -32.84 9.25
N GLN A 273 -31.73 -33.57 8.42
CA GLN A 273 -31.03 -32.97 7.30
C GLN A 273 -31.87 -33.03 6.02
N LYS A 274 -31.90 -31.91 5.31
CA LYS A 274 -32.43 -31.81 3.95
C LYS A 274 -31.34 -31.26 3.05
N ILE A 275 -31.05 -31.96 1.97
CA ILE A 275 -30.04 -31.52 0.99
C ILE A 275 -30.75 -30.71 -0.08
N GLU A 276 -30.31 -29.49 -0.28
CA GLU A 276 -30.86 -28.58 -1.26
C GLU A 276 -29.77 -28.15 -2.24
N PRO A 277 -30.10 -27.89 -3.52
CA PRO A 277 -29.17 -27.19 -4.40
C PRO A 277 -28.85 -25.83 -3.78
N GLY A 278 -27.57 -25.49 -3.68
CA GLY A 278 -27.19 -24.15 -3.27
C GLY A 278 -27.48 -23.13 -4.35
N LEU A 279 -27.22 -21.89 -4.01
CA LEU A 279 -27.61 -20.77 -4.85
C LEU A 279 -26.85 -20.80 -6.19
N THR A 280 -27.54 -20.41 -7.25
CA THR A 280 -26.99 -20.38 -8.61
C THR A 280 -26.70 -18.96 -9.09
N PRO A 281 -25.78 -18.77 -10.05
CA PRO A 281 -25.61 -17.47 -10.72
C PRO A 281 -26.90 -16.91 -11.33
N SER A 282 -27.82 -17.79 -11.77
CA SER A 282 -29.14 -17.38 -12.25
C SER A 282 -30.01 -16.76 -11.16
N GLN A 283 -29.96 -17.28 -9.92
CA GLN A 283 -30.65 -16.67 -8.78
C GLN A 283 -30.03 -15.34 -8.36
N VAL A 284 -28.69 -15.18 -8.48
CA VAL A 284 -28.03 -13.87 -8.31
C VAL A 284 -28.60 -12.88 -9.32
N ARG A 285 -28.66 -13.26 -10.61
CA ARG A 285 -29.24 -12.42 -11.66
C ARG A 285 -30.71 -12.09 -11.37
N ALA A 286 -31.50 -13.08 -10.94
CA ALA A 286 -32.91 -12.87 -10.60
C ALA A 286 -33.08 -11.90 -9.41
N ALA A 287 -32.27 -12.02 -8.36
CA ALA A 287 -32.31 -11.12 -7.21
C ALA A 287 -31.94 -9.67 -7.60
N PHE A 288 -30.90 -9.48 -8.41
CA PHE A 288 -30.58 -8.14 -8.93
C PHE A 288 -31.62 -7.62 -9.94
N LYS A 289 -32.27 -8.52 -10.70
CA LYS A 289 -33.40 -8.16 -11.57
C LYS A 289 -34.58 -7.64 -10.74
N GLN A 290 -34.92 -8.30 -9.63
CA GLN A 290 -35.98 -7.85 -8.72
C GLN A 290 -35.69 -6.45 -8.15
N VAL A 291 -34.43 -6.15 -7.82
CA VAL A 291 -34.04 -4.79 -7.37
C VAL A 291 -34.30 -3.75 -8.47
N LYS A 292 -33.94 -4.07 -9.73
CA LYS A 292 -34.15 -3.18 -10.88
C LYS A 292 -35.63 -2.99 -11.19
N GLU A 293 -36.41 -4.08 -11.20
CA GLU A 293 -37.86 -4.05 -11.43
C GLU A 293 -38.56 -3.22 -10.34
N PHE A 294 -38.17 -3.40 -9.07
CA PHE A 294 -38.70 -2.58 -7.98
C PHE A 294 -38.38 -1.09 -8.18
N ALA A 295 -37.14 -0.75 -8.56
CA ALA A 295 -36.75 0.63 -8.78
C ALA A 295 -37.53 1.27 -9.95
N ALA A 296 -37.67 0.56 -11.06
CA ALA A 296 -38.41 1.03 -12.24
C ALA A 296 -39.91 1.21 -11.96
N THR A 297 -40.57 0.17 -11.43
CA THR A 297 -42.01 0.21 -11.12
C THR A 297 -42.34 1.26 -10.05
N THR A 298 -41.48 1.41 -9.04
CA THR A 298 -41.65 2.45 -8.02
C THR A 298 -41.51 3.84 -8.63
N ARG A 299 -40.53 4.06 -9.52
CA ARG A 299 -40.37 5.35 -10.24
C ARG A 299 -41.60 5.67 -11.07
N GLU A 300 -42.12 4.70 -11.82
CA GLU A 300 -43.32 4.86 -12.66
C GLU A 300 -44.59 5.15 -11.84
N SER A 301 -44.66 4.61 -10.61
CA SER A 301 -45.78 4.88 -9.68
C SER A 301 -45.79 6.30 -9.09
N ILE A 302 -44.70 7.06 -9.25
CA ILE A 302 -44.60 8.44 -8.74
C ILE A 302 -45.03 9.41 -9.86
N PRO A 303 -46.02 10.28 -9.63
CA PRO A 303 -46.42 11.29 -10.61
C PRO A 303 -45.24 12.16 -11.05
N SER A 304 -45.13 12.47 -12.35
CA SER A 304 -43.99 13.23 -12.89
C SER A 304 -43.75 14.57 -12.18
N ALA A 305 -44.81 15.26 -11.74
CA ALA A 305 -44.71 16.52 -10.99
C ALA A 305 -44.11 16.35 -9.58
N GLU A 306 -44.13 15.15 -9.00
CA GLU A 306 -43.61 14.87 -7.66
C GLU A 306 -42.21 14.24 -7.69
N LYS A 307 -41.74 13.75 -8.85
CA LYS A 307 -40.51 12.96 -8.95
C LYS A 307 -39.30 13.72 -8.41
N GLU A 308 -39.19 15.01 -8.71
CA GLU A 308 -38.08 15.84 -8.24
C GLU A 308 -38.11 16.06 -6.71
N ALA A 309 -39.29 16.32 -6.15
CA ALA A 309 -39.47 16.48 -4.71
C ALA A 309 -39.19 15.18 -3.93
N VAL A 310 -39.64 14.03 -4.46
CA VAL A 310 -39.34 12.73 -3.86
C VAL A 310 -37.86 12.36 -4.02
N ALA A 311 -37.22 12.72 -5.15
CA ALA A 311 -35.79 12.56 -5.35
C ALA A 311 -34.98 13.38 -4.34
N ALA A 312 -35.35 14.64 -4.11
CA ALA A 312 -34.74 15.51 -3.11
C ALA A 312 -34.88 14.94 -1.69
N ALA A 313 -36.08 14.47 -1.33
CA ALA A 313 -36.31 13.81 -0.05
C ALA A 313 -35.47 12.53 0.10
N MET A 314 -35.42 11.69 -0.93
CA MET A 314 -34.61 10.47 -0.99
C MET A 314 -33.12 10.76 -0.83
N TRP A 315 -32.62 11.83 -1.46
CA TRP A 315 -31.25 12.28 -1.33
C TRP A 315 -30.92 12.75 0.08
N GLN A 316 -31.80 13.56 0.69
CA GLN A 316 -31.62 14.07 2.05
C GLN A 316 -31.53 12.92 3.06
N ILE A 317 -32.46 11.95 3.02
CA ILE A 317 -32.45 10.83 3.97
C ILE A 317 -31.22 9.93 3.77
N SER A 318 -30.78 9.76 2.53
CA SER A 318 -29.61 8.94 2.19
C SER A 318 -28.30 9.59 2.62
N THR A 319 -28.23 10.92 2.60
CA THR A 319 -27.03 11.68 3.03
C THR A 319 -27.08 12.15 4.49
N THR A 320 -28.17 11.89 5.22
CA THR A 320 -28.31 12.28 6.65
C THR A 320 -28.19 11.08 7.61
N SER A 321 -28.50 9.85 7.17
CA SER A 321 -28.48 8.65 8.04
C SER A 321 -27.16 8.43 8.80
N LYS A 322 -27.26 8.04 10.07
CA LYS A 322 -26.13 7.70 10.97
C LYS A 322 -25.75 6.20 10.89
N ASP A 323 -26.61 5.36 10.32
CA ASP A 323 -26.46 3.90 10.37
C ASP A 323 -25.43 3.35 9.36
N ASP A 324 -24.99 4.16 8.38
CA ASP A 324 -24.08 3.74 7.30
C ASP A 324 -22.58 4.00 7.60
N THR A 325 -22.21 4.16 8.88
CA THR A 325 -20.87 4.59 9.32
C THR A 325 -19.73 3.60 9.05
N GLN A 326 -20.02 2.33 8.77
CA GLN A 326 -18.99 1.27 8.67
C GLN A 326 -18.00 1.44 7.50
N TYR A 327 -18.32 2.25 6.48
CA TYR A 327 -17.44 2.50 5.33
C TYR A 327 -17.08 3.99 5.12
N GLY A 328 -17.47 4.90 6.03
CA GLY A 328 -17.18 6.33 5.89
C GLY A 328 -17.90 7.07 4.75
N PHE A 329 -18.71 6.38 3.94
CA PHE A 329 -19.53 6.96 2.87
C PHE A 329 -21.01 6.62 3.09
N LYS A 330 -21.89 7.62 3.13
CA LYS A 330 -23.33 7.41 3.22
C LYS A 330 -23.88 6.92 1.86
N LYS A 331 -24.71 5.88 1.87
CA LYS A 331 -25.16 5.18 0.65
C LYS A 331 -26.35 5.88 0.01
N THR A 332 -26.13 6.46 -1.17
CA THR A 332 -27.16 7.09 -2.01
C THR A 332 -27.64 6.20 -3.16
N SER A 333 -27.39 4.89 -3.09
CA SER A 333 -27.70 3.94 -4.17
C SER A 333 -29.17 3.93 -4.58
N ALA A 334 -30.09 4.09 -3.62
CA ALA A 334 -31.52 4.17 -3.92
C ALA A 334 -31.86 5.43 -4.73
N ALA A 335 -31.27 6.58 -4.40
CA ALA A 335 -31.51 7.82 -5.15
C ALA A 335 -31.03 7.68 -6.61
N PHE A 336 -29.84 7.14 -6.84
CA PHE A 336 -29.34 6.90 -8.20
C PHE A 336 -30.16 5.87 -8.97
N ALA A 337 -30.61 4.79 -8.32
CA ALA A 337 -31.35 3.73 -8.98
C ALA A 337 -32.78 4.13 -9.40
N LEU A 338 -33.44 4.98 -8.60
CA LEU A 338 -34.83 5.39 -8.85
C LEU A 338 -34.96 6.76 -9.54
N PHE A 339 -34.00 7.67 -9.32
CA PHE A 339 -34.09 9.07 -9.75
C PHE A 339 -32.85 9.50 -10.54
N GLY A 340 -32.37 8.60 -11.42
CA GLY A 340 -31.19 8.86 -12.23
C GLY A 340 -31.33 10.12 -13.11
N GLU A 341 -32.49 10.34 -13.70
CA GLU A 341 -32.74 11.51 -14.57
C GLU A 341 -32.74 12.82 -13.78
N GLU A 342 -33.40 12.87 -12.62
CA GLU A 342 -33.41 14.07 -11.76
C GLU A 342 -32.01 14.35 -11.21
N VAL A 343 -31.25 13.30 -10.89
CA VAL A 343 -29.86 13.44 -10.45
C VAL A 343 -28.98 13.96 -11.58
N ILE A 344 -29.14 13.48 -12.82
CA ILE A 344 -28.39 13.99 -13.98
C ILE A 344 -28.74 15.46 -14.24
N GLY A 345 -30.02 15.82 -14.26
CA GLY A 345 -30.45 17.21 -14.46
C GLY A 345 -29.89 18.16 -13.38
N ARG A 346 -29.79 17.70 -12.13
CA ARG A 346 -29.13 18.46 -11.06
C ARG A 346 -27.62 18.51 -11.19
N LEU A 347 -26.99 17.48 -11.74
CA LEU A 347 -25.55 17.44 -11.98
C LEU A 347 -25.13 18.45 -13.06
N GLU A 348 -25.93 18.60 -14.12
CA GLU A 348 -25.68 19.58 -15.19
C GLU A 348 -25.72 21.02 -14.68
N GLN A 349 -26.51 21.27 -13.63
CA GLN A 349 -26.62 22.58 -12.98
C GLN A 349 -25.70 22.74 -11.77
N LEU A 350 -24.91 21.72 -11.43
CA LEU A 350 -24.13 21.70 -10.21
C LEU A 350 -22.97 22.69 -10.30
N GLN A 351 -23.07 23.77 -9.54
CA GLN A 351 -21.94 24.66 -9.25
C GLN A 351 -21.76 24.74 -7.74
N PHE A 352 -20.57 24.38 -7.26
CA PHE A 352 -20.24 24.55 -5.84
C PHE A 352 -19.98 26.02 -5.55
N THR A 353 -20.88 26.63 -4.79
CA THR A 353 -20.79 28.05 -4.40
C THR A 353 -20.65 28.28 -2.91
N GLU A 354 -20.85 27.25 -2.09
CA GLU A 354 -20.77 27.37 -0.63
C GLU A 354 -19.91 26.26 -0.06
N PHE A 355 -18.92 26.64 0.75
CA PHE A 355 -18.08 25.68 1.47
C PHE A 355 -17.50 26.28 2.75
N ALA A 356 -16.93 25.41 3.60
CA ALA A 356 -16.36 25.79 4.88
C ALA A 356 -14.86 25.45 4.93
N ILE A 357 -14.09 26.41 5.41
CA ILE A 357 -12.65 26.28 5.65
C ILE A 357 -12.43 26.12 7.15
N VAL A 358 -11.49 25.26 7.55
CA VAL A 358 -11.11 25.01 8.93
C VAL A 358 -9.68 25.45 9.19
N GLY A 359 -9.36 25.69 10.46
CA GLY A 359 -8.00 26.07 10.87
C GLY A 359 -7.75 27.57 10.85
N THR A 360 -8.79 28.39 10.73
CA THR A 360 -8.75 29.87 10.76
C THR A 360 -8.21 30.44 12.08
N HIS A 361 -8.21 29.65 13.15
CA HIS A 361 -7.66 29.99 14.46
C HIS A 361 -6.20 29.53 14.64
N LYS A 362 -5.64 28.79 13.67
CA LYS A 362 -4.30 28.23 13.79
C LYS A 362 -3.24 29.24 13.33
N PRO A 363 -1.99 29.16 13.85
CA PRO A 363 -0.88 30.03 13.43
C PRO A 363 -0.57 30.00 11.93
N CYS A 364 -0.97 28.93 11.24
CA CYS A 364 -0.79 28.76 9.80
C CYS A 364 -1.77 29.58 8.94
N ASN A 365 -2.75 30.25 9.55
CA ASN A 365 -3.61 31.21 8.87
C ASN A 365 -2.89 32.58 8.83
N GLU A 366 -2.61 33.09 7.64
CA GLU A 366 -1.93 34.37 7.44
C GLU A 366 -2.88 35.58 7.65
N HIS A 367 -4.18 35.32 7.81
CA HIS A 367 -5.21 36.27 8.24
C HIS A 367 -5.58 36.09 9.72
N LEU A 368 -4.69 35.53 10.55
CA LEU A 368 -4.97 35.26 11.96
C LEU A 368 -5.43 36.53 12.69
N GLY A 369 -6.58 36.44 13.38
CA GLY A 369 -7.16 37.55 14.12
C GLY A 369 -8.14 38.44 13.33
N ARG A 370 -8.16 38.35 11.99
CA ARG A 370 -9.16 39.07 11.16
C ARG A 370 -10.54 38.46 11.36
N LYS A 371 -11.54 39.32 11.60
CA LYS A 371 -12.96 38.94 11.66
C LYS A 371 -13.64 39.28 10.34
N TRP A 372 -13.91 38.25 9.56
CA TRP A 372 -14.59 38.38 8.28
C TRP A 372 -16.09 38.59 8.48
N VAL A 373 -16.64 39.66 7.89
CA VAL A 373 -18.05 40.08 8.07
C VAL A 373 -18.88 40.01 6.78
N GLY A 374 -18.39 39.31 5.77
CA GLY A 374 -19.03 39.23 4.45
C GLY A 374 -18.38 40.14 3.40
N GLU A 375 -17.12 40.50 3.59
CA GLU A 375 -16.35 41.20 2.57
C GLU A 375 -16.05 40.28 1.38
N LYS A 376 -16.08 40.84 0.17
CA LYS A 376 -15.77 40.14 -1.08
C LYS A 376 -14.27 40.23 -1.35
N VAL A 377 -13.61 39.08 -1.50
CA VAL A 377 -12.17 39.01 -1.77
C VAL A 377 -11.87 38.03 -2.89
N GLU A 378 -10.77 38.28 -3.60
CA GLU A 378 -10.24 37.34 -4.57
C GLU A 378 -9.62 36.14 -3.86
N CYS A 379 -9.94 34.95 -4.37
CA CYS A 379 -9.56 33.68 -3.79
C CYS A 379 -9.00 32.74 -4.86
N THR A 380 -8.05 31.93 -4.47
CA THR A 380 -7.52 30.82 -5.26
C THR A 380 -7.48 29.55 -4.42
N ILE A 381 -7.57 28.39 -5.08
CA ILE A 381 -7.38 27.10 -4.44
C ILE A 381 -6.02 26.57 -4.80
N GLU A 382 -5.20 26.31 -3.78
CA GLU A 382 -3.85 25.82 -3.96
C GLU A 382 -3.65 24.50 -3.24
N GLN A 383 -2.64 23.77 -3.69
CA GLN A 383 -2.15 22.59 -2.99
C GLN A 383 -0.91 22.98 -2.20
N ALA A 384 -0.94 22.79 -0.88
CA ALA A 384 0.22 23.05 -0.02
C ALA A 384 0.25 22.06 1.16
N PRO A 385 1.40 21.91 1.84
CA PRO A 385 1.52 21.02 2.99
C PRO A 385 0.46 21.28 4.06
N ASP A 386 -0.03 20.22 4.70
CA ASP A 386 -0.94 20.31 5.85
C ASP A 386 -0.16 20.86 7.05
N PRO A 387 -0.62 21.95 7.69
CA PRO A 387 0.00 22.49 8.90
C PRO A 387 0.09 21.47 10.04
N ALA A 388 -0.85 20.53 10.10
CA ALA A 388 -0.85 19.47 11.11
C ALA A 388 0.05 18.28 10.73
N ASN A 389 0.33 18.11 9.43
CA ASN A 389 1.17 17.03 8.94
C ASN A 389 1.91 17.45 7.65
N PRO A 390 3.12 18.03 7.78
CA PRO A 390 3.86 18.57 6.63
C PRO A 390 4.20 17.54 5.54
N THR A 391 4.07 16.24 5.80
CA THR A 391 4.29 15.18 4.81
C THR A 391 3.08 14.91 3.91
N GLN A 392 1.95 15.58 4.16
CA GLN A 392 0.74 15.46 3.36
C GLN A 392 0.36 16.80 2.76
N ASN A 393 -0.06 16.81 1.51
CA ASN A 393 -0.67 18.00 0.90
C ASN A 393 -2.16 18.07 1.23
N LYS A 394 -2.67 19.30 1.37
CA LYS A 394 -4.11 19.57 1.40
C LYS A 394 -4.48 20.73 0.48
N ARG A 395 -5.76 20.80 0.13
CA ARG A 395 -6.36 21.96 -0.53
C ARG A 395 -6.48 23.12 0.44
N TRP A 396 -5.81 24.20 0.11
CA TRP A 396 -5.86 25.46 0.81
C TRP A 396 -6.76 26.43 0.06
N LEU A 397 -7.49 27.24 0.82
CA LEU A 397 -8.03 28.49 0.30
C LEU A 397 -7.03 29.60 0.60
N VAL A 398 -6.61 30.27 -0.46
CA VAL A 398 -5.80 31.49 -0.42
C VAL A 398 -6.73 32.64 -0.74
N ALA A 399 -6.76 33.65 0.12
CA ALA A 399 -7.56 34.87 -0.04
C ALA A 399 -6.60 36.06 -0.04
N GLU A 400 -6.68 36.94 -1.04
CA GLU A 400 -5.76 38.08 -1.20
C GLU A 400 -4.28 37.64 -1.14
N ASP A 401 -3.93 36.57 -1.88
CA ASP A 401 -2.59 35.97 -1.92
C ASP A 401 -2.04 35.47 -0.56
N LYS A 402 -2.92 35.32 0.44
CA LYS A 402 -2.58 34.84 1.79
C LYS A 402 -3.42 33.64 2.18
N LYS A 403 -2.78 32.63 2.76
CA LYS A 403 -3.39 31.37 3.19
C LYS A 403 -4.39 31.60 4.31
N LEU A 404 -5.66 31.31 4.06
CA LEU A 404 -6.72 31.44 5.05
C LEU A 404 -6.91 30.15 5.86
N GLY A 405 -6.86 29.00 5.19
CA GLY A 405 -7.02 27.70 5.83
C GLY A 405 -7.34 26.57 4.87
N VAL A 406 -7.68 25.42 5.42
CA VAL A 406 -7.86 24.16 4.68
C VAL A 406 -9.34 23.80 4.56
N PHE A 407 -9.77 23.24 3.43
CA PHE A 407 -11.15 22.81 3.25
C PHE A 407 -11.57 21.75 4.29
N ARG A 408 -12.79 21.90 4.85
CA ARG A 408 -13.40 20.84 5.66
C ARG A 408 -13.61 19.60 4.80
N SER A 409 -13.33 18.42 5.34
CA SER A 409 -13.44 17.14 4.62
C SER A 409 -14.84 16.88 4.03
N GLU A 410 -15.87 17.33 4.74
CA GLU A 410 -17.28 17.17 4.37
C GLU A 410 -17.81 18.29 3.46
N SER A 411 -17.07 19.38 3.28
CA SER A 411 -17.50 20.50 2.45
C SER A 411 -17.26 20.22 0.97
N ALA A 412 -18.10 20.83 0.12
CA ALA A 412 -17.87 20.94 -1.31
C ALA A 412 -16.49 21.55 -1.61
N GLN A 413 -15.87 21.14 -2.71
CA GLN A 413 -14.52 21.58 -3.08
C GLN A 413 -14.43 21.76 -4.60
N LEU A 414 -13.96 22.95 -5.00
CA LEU A 414 -13.60 23.24 -6.38
C LEU A 414 -12.19 22.68 -6.70
N PRO A 415 -11.85 22.47 -7.98
CA PRO A 415 -10.53 21.99 -8.38
C PRO A 415 -9.36 22.87 -7.89
N ILE A 416 -8.19 22.27 -7.67
CA ILE A 416 -6.95 23.00 -7.41
C ILE A 416 -6.62 23.87 -8.62
N GLY A 417 -6.22 25.11 -8.41
CA GLY A 417 -5.98 26.12 -9.44
C GLY A 417 -7.22 26.94 -9.83
N THR A 418 -8.38 26.68 -9.22
CA THR A 418 -9.57 27.50 -9.45
C THR A 418 -9.39 28.86 -8.78
N SER A 419 -9.67 29.94 -9.51
CA SER A 419 -9.73 31.31 -8.98
C SER A 419 -11.16 31.86 -9.04
N PHE A 420 -11.57 32.62 -8.03
CA PHE A 420 -12.92 33.20 -7.93
C PHE A 420 -12.95 34.33 -6.91
N THR A 421 -14.00 35.16 -6.95
CA THR A 421 -14.33 36.09 -5.87
C THR A 421 -15.30 35.41 -4.89
N ALA A 422 -15.09 35.59 -3.58
CA ALA A 422 -16.00 35.06 -2.57
C ALA A 422 -16.23 36.02 -1.41
N GLU A 423 -17.42 35.94 -0.85
CA GLU A 423 -17.79 36.53 0.43
C GLU A 423 -17.33 35.58 1.55
N ILE A 424 -16.52 36.09 2.47
CA ILE A 424 -16.01 35.32 3.62
C ILE A 424 -16.71 35.81 4.89
N THR A 425 -17.23 34.87 5.68
CA THR A 425 -17.87 35.16 6.97
C THR A 425 -17.29 34.29 8.08
N SER A 426 -16.91 34.94 9.18
CA SER A 426 -16.48 34.27 10.41
C SER A 426 -17.70 34.06 11.33
N PRO A 427 -18.14 32.80 11.58
CA PRO A 427 -19.20 32.54 12.53
C PRO A 427 -18.79 32.93 13.96
N ALA A 428 -19.77 33.17 14.81
CA ALA A 428 -19.54 33.38 16.24
C ALA A 428 -18.74 32.22 16.85
N SER A 429 -17.86 32.56 17.80
CA SER A 429 -16.97 31.57 18.41
C SER A 429 -17.72 30.41 19.06
N ALA A 430 -17.16 29.22 18.91
CA ALA A 430 -17.70 28.01 19.54
C ALA A 430 -17.10 27.75 20.94
N SER A 431 -16.14 28.58 21.37
CA SER A 431 -15.49 28.49 22.68
C SER A 431 -15.13 29.84 23.27
N VAL A 432 -14.99 29.88 24.59
CA VAL A 432 -14.50 31.02 25.38
C VAL A 432 -13.25 30.57 26.14
N ILE A 433 -12.27 31.45 26.23
CA ILE A 433 -11.13 31.31 27.14
C ILE A 433 -11.45 32.12 28.38
N VAL A 434 -11.45 31.45 29.52
CA VAL A 434 -11.55 32.08 30.84
C VAL A 434 -10.15 32.21 31.39
N THR A 435 -9.69 33.44 31.65
CA THR A 435 -8.39 33.70 32.25
C THR A 435 -8.58 34.12 33.71
N SER A 436 -8.05 33.35 34.66
CA SER A 436 -8.11 33.71 36.08
C SER A 436 -7.19 34.89 36.40
N SER A 437 -7.41 35.55 37.54
CA SER A 437 -6.56 36.63 38.05
C SER A 437 -5.07 36.27 38.17
N LYS A 438 -4.74 34.98 38.24
CA LYS A 438 -3.36 34.46 38.27
C LYS A 438 -2.83 34.04 36.89
N GLY A 439 -3.49 34.44 35.80
CA GLY A 439 -3.10 34.14 34.43
C GLY A 439 -3.36 32.70 33.98
N ASN A 440 -4.11 31.88 34.74
CA ASN A 440 -4.42 30.52 34.30
C ASN A 440 -5.58 30.55 33.31
N GLN A 441 -5.44 29.86 32.19
CA GLN A 441 -6.48 29.79 31.16
C GLN A 441 -7.27 28.48 31.26
N LEU A 442 -8.59 28.60 31.10
CA LEU A 442 -9.53 27.49 31.04
C LEU A 442 -10.38 27.68 29.79
N LYS A 443 -10.32 26.72 28.86
CA LYS A 443 -11.13 26.79 27.63
C LYS A 443 -12.44 26.04 27.81
N VAL A 444 -13.53 26.73 27.47
CA VAL A 444 -14.91 26.27 27.57
C VAL A 444 -15.52 26.25 26.18
N GLY A 445 -15.94 25.08 25.71
CA GLY A 445 -16.52 24.87 24.39
C GLY A 445 -18.02 24.60 24.40
N GLN A 446 -18.56 24.27 23.22
CA GLN A 446 -19.96 23.91 22.99
C GLN A 446 -20.99 25.00 23.36
N LEU A 447 -20.59 26.27 23.27
CA LEU A 447 -21.43 27.43 23.64
C LEU A 447 -22.82 27.42 22.97
N LYS A 448 -22.91 26.91 21.72
CA LYS A 448 -24.17 26.79 20.96
C LYS A 448 -25.26 25.93 21.62
N LYS A 449 -24.90 25.07 22.59
CA LYS A 449 -25.87 24.21 23.28
C LYS A 449 -26.50 24.84 24.52
N TYR A 450 -26.00 26.00 24.94
CA TYR A 450 -26.36 26.62 26.19
C TYR A 450 -26.89 28.04 25.98
N GLU A 451 -27.42 28.64 27.04
CA GLU A 451 -28.14 29.92 27.03
C GLU A 451 -27.37 31.09 26.36
N PRO A 452 -26.03 31.25 26.52
CA PRO A 452 -25.29 32.34 25.88
C PRO A 452 -24.89 32.06 24.41
N ALA A 453 -25.61 31.17 23.70
CA ALA A 453 -25.31 30.86 22.30
C ALA A 453 -25.31 32.13 21.43
N GLY A 454 -24.20 32.38 20.72
CA GLY A 454 -24.06 33.52 19.80
C GLY A 454 -23.57 34.82 20.44
N ARG A 455 -23.39 34.89 21.77
CA ARG A 455 -22.79 36.04 22.45
C ARG A 455 -21.26 36.06 22.28
N GLU A 456 -20.71 37.23 21.95
CA GLU A 456 -19.26 37.47 21.96
C GLU A 456 -18.82 38.10 23.28
N TRP A 457 -17.69 37.62 23.80
CA TRP A 457 -17.12 38.04 25.08
C TRP A 457 -15.83 38.83 24.81
N LYS A 458 -15.78 40.07 25.30
CA LYS A 458 -14.68 41.04 25.08
C LYS A 458 -13.91 41.32 26.36
N GLY A 459 -13.72 40.29 27.19
CA GLY A 459 -12.95 40.43 28.42
C GLY A 459 -13.76 40.83 29.64
N GLU A 460 -15.05 40.44 29.70
CA GLU A 460 -15.88 40.69 30.88
C GLU A 460 -15.41 39.82 32.07
N GLU A 461 -15.34 40.40 33.26
CA GLU A 461 -15.06 39.66 34.50
C GLU A 461 -16.34 39.04 35.07
N ARG A 462 -16.29 37.74 35.35
CA ARG A 462 -17.39 36.99 35.95
C ARG A 462 -16.88 35.92 36.91
N THR A 463 -17.74 35.52 37.83
CA THR A 463 -17.51 34.37 38.70
C THR A 463 -17.85 33.09 37.96
N ILE A 464 -16.87 32.23 37.75
CA ILE A 464 -17.02 30.93 37.12
C ILE A 464 -17.17 29.85 38.19
N THR A 465 -18.21 29.02 38.07
CA THR A 465 -18.42 27.84 38.93
C THR A 465 -18.29 26.57 38.11
N ILE A 466 -17.56 25.57 38.62
CA ILE A 466 -17.37 24.27 37.96
C ILE A 466 -18.39 23.26 38.47
N LYS A 467 -19.13 22.61 37.57
CA LYS A 467 -20.09 21.55 37.91
C LYS A 467 -19.81 20.29 37.12
N LEU A 468 -19.89 19.13 37.77
CA LEU A 468 -19.76 17.84 37.11
C LEU A 468 -21.17 17.30 36.82
N SER A 469 -21.45 17.00 35.56
CA SER A 469 -22.71 16.38 35.15
C SER A 469 -22.49 14.93 34.76
N ASN A 470 -23.24 14.02 35.37
CA ASN A 470 -23.25 12.61 35.03
C ASN A 470 -24.31 12.35 33.96
N VAL A 471 -23.91 12.27 32.70
CA VAL A 471 -24.79 11.84 31.60
C VAL A 471 -24.31 10.49 31.09
N GLY A 472 -24.86 9.40 31.65
CA GLY A 472 -24.43 8.03 31.37
C GLY A 472 -23.14 7.64 32.11
N LYS A 473 -22.22 6.92 31.43
CA LYS A 473 -20.93 6.44 32.00
C LYS A 473 -19.78 7.48 31.96
N ALA A 474 -20.02 8.71 31.49
CA ALA A 474 -18.98 9.72 31.34
C ALA A 474 -19.30 10.99 32.16
N ILE A 475 -18.32 11.47 32.91
CA ILE A 475 -18.38 12.74 33.65
C ILE A 475 -18.15 13.87 32.66
N LYS A 476 -19.08 14.83 32.60
CA LYS A 476 -18.96 16.04 31.78
C LYS A 476 -18.74 17.27 32.65
N PRO A 477 -17.58 17.94 32.54
CA PRO A 477 -17.31 19.16 33.28
C PRO A 477 -17.97 20.36 32.60
N ILE A 478 -18.84 21.06 33.31
CA ILE A 478 -19.59 22.22 32.83
C ILE A 478 -19.13 23.46 33.60
N ALA A 479 -18.84 24.55 32.89
CA ALA A 479 -18.60 25.86 33.48
C ALA A 479 -19.93 26.64 33.55
N LEU A 480 -20.19 27.28 34.70
CA LEU A 480 -21.34 28.16 34.92
C LEU A 480 -20.88 29.60 35.15
N ILE A 481 -21.63 30.55 34.62
CA ILE A 481 -21.54 31.98 34.92
C ILE A 481 -22.84 32.36 35.61
N ASP A 482 -22.78 32.98 36.79
CA ASP A 482 -23.98 33.44 37.51
C ASP A 482 -25.05 32.34 37.63
N ASP A 483 -24.62 31.13 37.99
CA ASP A 483 -25.42 29.89 38.09
C ASP A 483 -26.11 29.41 36.80
N LYS A 484 -25.78 30.00 35.64
CA LYS A 484 -26.23 29.56 34.31
C LYS A 484 -25.12 28.83 33.55
N PRO A 485 -25.41 27.73 32.83
CA PRO A 485 -24.39 26.98 32.11
C PRO A 485 -23.85 27.78 30.92
N LEU A 486 -22.53 27.97 30.88
CA LEU A 486 -21.81 28.59 29.77
C LEU A 486 -21.46 27.56 28.68
N GLY A 487 -20.93 26.41 29.09
CA GLY A 487 -20.39 25.41 28.16
C GLY A 487 -19.68 24.24 28.83
N GLU A 488 -19.23 23.29 28.01
CA GLU A 488 -18.46 22.13 28.46
C GLU A 488 -16.96 22.48 28.45
N ILE A 489 -16.27 22.23 29.56
CA ILE A 489 -14.83 22.48 29.69
C ILE A 489 -14.09 21.44 28.85
N ASP A 490 -13.11 21.88 28.06
CA ASP A 490 -12.35 20.93 27.26
C ASP A 490 -11.54 19.96 28.13
N LYS A 491 -11.24 18.78 27.57
CA LYS A 491 -10.63 17.67 28.30
C LYS A 491 -9.24 18.01 28.87
N GLU A 492 -8.44 18.79 28.15
CA GLU A 492 -7.07 19.16 28.56
C GLU A 492 -7.12 20.21 29.67
N SER A 493 -7.94 21.25 29.49
CA SER A 493 -8.22 22.26 30.52
C SER A 493 -8.75 21.63 31.80
N PHE A 494 -9.68 20.66 31.68
CA PHE A 494 -10.24 19.98 32.84
C PHE A 494 -9.23 19.10 33.56
N LYS A 495 -8.36 18.38 32.82
CA LYS A 495 -7.29 17.58 33.39
C LYS A 495 -6.32 18.46 34.19
N LEU A 496 -5.83 19.54 33.58
CA LEU A 496 -4.91 20.48 34.22
C LEU A 496 -5.53 21.14 35.46
N LEU A 497 -6.80 21.56 35.36
CA LEU A 497 -7.55 22.12 36.48
C LEU A 497 -7.65 21.11 37.63
N SER A 498 -8.04 19.88 37.32
CA SER A 498 -8.21 18.81 38.30
C SER A 498 -6.90 18.48 39.00
N GLU A 499 -5.80 18.36 38.27
CA GLU A 499 -4.46 18.12 38.83
C GLU A 499 -4.04 19.26 39.78
N LYS A 500 -4.22 20.53 39.37
CA LYS A 500 -3.86 21.70 40.19
C LYS A 500 -4.71 21.83 41.46
N LEU A 501 -6.01 21.52 41.39
CA LEU A 501 -6.91 21.58 42.55
C LEU A 501 -6.68 20.41 43.50
N ASN A 502 -6.49 19.20 42.97
CA ASN A 502 -6.19 18.01 43.77
C ASN A 502 -4.86 18.15 44.52
N ALA A 503 -3.82 18.73 43.89
CA ALA A 503 -2.54 19.02 44.55
C ALA A 503 -2.67 20.00 45.74
N ARG A 504 -3.80 20.71 45.85
CA ARG A 504 -4.12 21.64 46.95
C ARG A 504 -5.22 21.13 47.87
N GLY A 505 -5.68 19.88 47.68
CA GLY A 505 -6.77 19.29 48.45
C GLY A 505 -8.15 19.94 48.19
N ILE A 506 -8.31 20.66 47.08
CA ILE A 506 -9.56 21.36 46.74
C ILE A 506 -10.38 20.48 45.80
N LYS A 507 -11.67 20.30 46.10
CA LYS A 507 -12.60 19.59 45.22
C LYS A 507 -12.88 20.42 43.96
N VAL A 508 -12.88 19.75 42.81
CA VAL A 508 -13.16 20.38 41.50
C VAL A 508 -14.64 20.74 41.37
N GLU A 509 -15.54 19.90 41.88
CA GLU A 509 -16.98 20.18 41.88
C GLU A 509 -17.32 21.31 42.85
N GLY A 510 -18.03 22.32 42.35
CA GLY A 510 -18.40 23.51 43.11
C GLY A 510 -17.27 24.54 43.23
N PHE A 511 -16.10 24.30 42.64
CA PHE A 511 -15.00 25.28 42.66
C PHE A 511 -15.42 26.58 41.97
N LYS A 512 -15.20 27.71 42.65
CA LYS A 512 -15.53 29.06 42.16
C LYS A 512 -14.27 29.91 42.06
N PHE A 513 -14.16 30.67 40.98
CA PHE A 513 -13.08 31.64 40.79
C PHE A 513 -13.53 32.78 39.89
N GLU A 514 -12.92 33.94 40.05
CA GLU A 514 -13.09 35.06 39.13
C GLU A 514 -12.21 34.88 37.90
N GLY A 515 -12.80 35.06 36.73
CA GLY A 515 -12.11 34.97 35.46
C GLY A 515 -12.60 36.01 34.47
N LYS A 516 -11.69 36.43 33.61
CA LYS A 516 -11.94 37.28 32.46
C LYS A 516 -12.29 36.41 31.25
N LEU A 517 -13.44 36.67 30.62
CA LEU A 517 -13.97 35.86 29.53
C LEU A 517 -13.68 36.51 28.18
N GLU A 518 -12.96 35.79 27.32
CA GLU A 518 -12.64 36.23 25.96
C GLU A 518 -13.05 35.15 24.96
N SER A 519 -13.84 35.52 23.96
CA SER A 519 -14.22 34.58 22.90
C SER A 519 -12.96 34.10 22.15
N SER A 520 -12.83 32.79 21.97
CA SER A 520 -11.74 32.25 21.13
C SER A 520 -11.93 32.68 19.67
N PRO A 521 -10.87 32.73 18.85
CA PRO A 521 -11.05 32.91 17.41
C PRO A 521 -11.96 31.84 16.80
N ALA A 522 -12.74 32.21 15.79
CA ALA A 522 -13.58 31.26 15.05
C ALA A 522 -12.71 30.14 14.47
N THR A 523 -13.15 28.89 14.61
CA THR A 523 -12.39 27.72 14.14
C THR A 523 -12.64 27.37 12.68
N ILE A 524 -13.69 27.95 12.11
CA ILE A 524 -14.23 27.73 10.77
C ILE A 524 -14.53 29.11 10.15
N SER A 525 -14.36 29.26 8.85
CA SER A 525 -14.95 30.36 8.06
C SER A 525 -15.86 29.80 6.97
N HIS A 526 -16.95 30.50 6.70
CA HIS A 526 -17.88 30.17 5.62
C HIS A 526 -17.54 31.01 4.39
N ILE A 527 -17.52 30.34 3.24
CA ILE A 527 -17.17 30.93 1.96
C ILE A 527 -18.38 30.83 1.05
N LYS A 528 -18.77 31.97 0.48
CA LYS A 528 -19.84 32.06 -0.51
C LYS A 528 -19.27 32.66 -1.79
N VAL A 529 -19.09 31.81 -2.79
CA VAL A 529 -18.47 32.12 -4.08
C VAL A 529 -19.47 32.86 -4.97
N ASP A 530 -18.98 33.89 -5.64
CA ASP A 530 -19.66 34.52 -6.76
C ASP A 530 -19.50 33.65 -8.01
N SER A 531 -20.56 32.92 -8.38
CA SER A 531 -20.52 31.91 -9.44
C SER A 531 -20.09 32.45 -10.80
N GLN A 532 -20.31 33.74 -11.07
CA GLN A 532 -19.94 34.36 -12.35
C GLN A 532 -18.44 34.63 -12.48
N THR A 533 -17.70 34.60 -11.36
CA THR A 533 -16.26 34.90 -11.32
C THR A 533 -15.38 33.65 -11.35
N VAL A 534 -15.98 32.46 -11.31
CA VAL A 534 -15.25 31.20 -11.22
C VAL A 534 -14.49 30.93 -12.51
N ARG A 535 -13.16 30.82 -12.41
CA ARG A 535 -12.28 30.42 -13.50
C ARG A 535 -11.59 29.12 -13.13
N TYR A 536 -11.88 28.07 -13.89
CA TYR A 536 -11.25 26.76 -13.72
C TYR A 536 -9.86 26.74 -14.37
N PRO A 537 -8.92 25.95 -13.82
CA PRO A 537 -7.61 25.79 -14.42
C PRO A 537 -7.71 25.05 -15.77
N TYR A 538 -6.83 25.38 -16.71
CA TYR A 538 -6.71 24.67 -17.98
C TYR A 538 -6.24 23.21 -17.79
N ILE A 539 -5.39 22.98 -16.77
CA ILE A 539 -4.88 21.66 -16.40
C ILE A 539 -5.36 21.35 -14.99
N TRP A 540 -6.04 20.21 -14.82
CA TRP A 540 -6.55 19.80 -13.52
C TRP A 540 -5.46 19.04 -12.75
N THR A 541 -4.92 19.67 -11.71
CA THR A 541 -3.94 19.05 -10.82
C THR A 541 -4.63 18.07 -9.87
N LYS A 542 -4.11 16.84 -9.76
CA LYS A 542 -4.59 15.85 -8.79
C LYS A 542 -4.01 16.14 -7.41
N GLU A 543 -4.73 15.76 -6.36
CA GLU A 543 -4.13 15.75 -5.00
C GLU A 543 -3.04 14.68 -4.95
N GLU A 544 -1.79 15.09 -5.14
CA GLU A 544 -0.63 14.25 -4.92
C GLU A 544 -0.25 14.21 -3.43
N VAL A 545 -0.03 13.01 -2.91
CA VAL A 545 0.57 12.82 -1.58
C VAL A 545 2.07 13.07 -1.72
N LEU A 546 2.63 14.02 -0.95
CA LEU A 546 4.06 14.39 -1.01
C LEU A 546 4.97 13.19 -0.75
N ILE A 547 4.51 12.23 0.05
CA ILE A 547 5.26 11.01 0.37
C ILE A 547 4.27 9.84 0.44
N LYS A 548 4.44 8.82 -0.41
CA LYS A 548 3.93 7.49 -0.08
C LYS A 548 4.77 7.03 1.11
N ASP A 549 4.25 7.11 2.33
CA ASP A 549 4.82 6.38 3.48
C ASP A 549 4.68 4.88 3.20
N LYS A 550 5.48 4.38 2.27
CA LYS A 550 5.88 2.98 2.30
C LYS A 550 6.96 2.98 3.37
N LYS A 551 6.55 2.76 4.62
CA LYS A 551 7.49 2.27 5.64
C LYS A 551 8.10 1.02 5.02
N VAL A 552 9.32 1.13 4.49
CA VAL A 552 9.98 0.02 3.84
C VAL A 552 10.18 -1.02 4.93
N SER A 553 9.67 -2.23 4.71
CA SER A 553 9.75 -3.28 5.73
C SER A 553 11.17 -3.84 5.75
N LEU A 554 11.59 -4.45 6.87
CA LEU A 554 12.93 -5.01 7.00
C LEU A 554 13.22 -6.01 5.85
N LEU A 555 12.20 -6.78 5.46
CA LEU A 555 12.24 -7.70 4.33
C LEU A 555 12.48 -7.00 2.97
N ASP A 556 11.87 -5.84 2.74
CA ASP A 556 12.05 -5.07 1.50
C ASP A 556 13.47 -4.46 1.42
N GLU A 557 14.11 -4.18 2.57
CA GLU A 557 15.49 -3.67 2.66
C GLU A 557 16.55 -4.78 2.53
N LEU A 558 16.30 -5.97 3.09
CA LEU A 558 17.21 -7.12 3.01
C LEU A 558 17.26 -7.76 1.61
N LYS A 559 16.14 -7.70 0.87
CA LYS A 559 16.01 -8.31 -0.46
C LYS A 559 17.19 -8.06 -1.42
N PRO A 560 17.61 -6.81 -1.68
CA PRO A 560 18.73 -6.55 -2.59
C PRO A 560 20.06 -7.10 -2.09
N ILE A 561 20.31 -7.07 -0.76
CA ILE A 561 21.56 -7.53 -0.14
C ILE A 561 21.68 -9.06 -0.26
N LEU A 562 20.58 -9.78 0.05
CA LEU A 562 20.53 -11.23 -0.12
C LEU A 562 20.73 -11.63 -1.58
N ASN A 563 20.15 -10.88 -2.52
CA ASN A 563 20.35 -11.14 -3.95
C ASN A 563 21.83 -11.04 -4.37
N GLU A 564 22.54 -10.03 -3.87
CA GLU A 564 23.95 -9.80 -4.23
C GLU A 564 24.87 -10.90 -3.65
N ILE A 565 24.66 -11.29 -2.40
CA ILE A 565 25.44 -12.34 -1.73
C ILE A 565 25.22 -13.71 -2.37
N TYR A 566 23.98 -14.04 -2.75
CA TYR A 566 23.65 -15.38 -3.26
C TYR A 566 23.88 -15.57 -4.76
N GLN A 567 23.96 -14.48 -5.54
CA GLN A 567 24.52 -14.54 -6.90
C GLN A 567 26.02 -14.92 -6.87
N GLU A 568 26.76 -14.56 -5.82
CA GLU A 568 28.18 -14.92 -5.65
C GLU A 568 28.40 -16.35 -5.10
N LYS A 569 27.47 -16.87 -4.29
CA LYS A 569 27.58 -18.21 -3.65
C LYS A 569 27.02 -19.39 -4.48
N SER A 570 26.46 -19.16 -5.67
CA SER A 570 25.81 -20.16 -6.56
C SER A 570 26.66 -21.40 -6.96
N ASN A 571 27.91 -21.53 -6.52
CA ASN A 571 28.81 -22.64 -6.90
C ASN A 571 29.40 -23.44 -5.72
N GLN A 572 28.92 -23.29 -4.48
CA GLN A 572 29.34 -24.16 -3.38
C GLN A 572 28.25 -25.18 -3.03
N VAL A 573 28.57 -26.45 -3.28
CA VAL A 573 27.83 -27.61 -2.79
C VAL A 573 27.93 -27.62 -1.27
N LEU A 574 26.86 -27.25 -0.58
CA LEU A 574 26.75 -27.35 0.87
C LEU A 574 25.63 -28.35 1.21
N LEU A 575 26.06 -29.44 1.85
CA LEU A 575 25.30 -30.49 2.55
C LEU A 575 24.42 -31.42 1.70
N HIS A 576 25.07 -32.40 1.07
CA HIS A 576 24.50 -33.72 0.71
C HIS A 576 25.03 -34.83 1.63
N ASP A 577 25.29 -34.52 2.90
CA ASP A 577 25.72 -35.56 3.84
C ASP A 577 24.47 -36.14 4.52
N ASP A 578 24.16 -37.39 4.18
CA ASP A 578 23.08 -38.21 4.74
C ASP A 578 23.22 -38.46 6.27
N GLU A 579 24.20 -37.83 6.92
CA GLU A 579 24.61 -38.01 8.32
C GLU A 579 24.22 -36.84 9.24
N ALA A 580 23.70 -35.72 8.73
CA ALA A 580 23.29 -34.59 9.56
C ALA A 580 21.89 -34.83 10.18
N SER A 581 21.82 -34.95 11.51
CA SER A 581 20.53 -34.90 12.22
C SER A 581 20.03 -33.46 12.27
N LEU A 582 18.87 -33.20 11.65
CA LEU A 582 18.23 -31.88 11.64
C LEU A 582 17.16 -31.81 12.74
N GLY A 583 17.42 -30.99 13.77
CA GLY A 583 16.41 -30.54 14.71
C GLY A 583 15.65 -29.33 14.14
N VAL A 584 14.39 -29.16 14.54
CA VAL A 584 13.58 -28.00 14.13
C VAL A 584 12.96 -27.34 15.36
N LEU A 585 13.16 -26.02 15.49
CA LEU A 585 12.54 -25.20 16.51
C LEU A 585 11.65 -24.14 15.85
N ALA A 586 10.33 -24.27 15.99
CA ALA A 586 9.41 -23.25 15.49
C ALA A 586 9.62 -21.92 16.23
N VAL A 587 9.61 -20.78 15.51
CA VAL A 587 9.79 -19.44 16.11
C VAL A 587 8.68 -19.10 17.12
N LYS A 588 7.50 -19.71 16.96
CA LYS A 588 6.35 -19.55 17.87
C LYS A 588 6.37 -20.51 19.06
N ASN A 589 7.40 -21.34 19.19
CA ASN A 589 7.53 -22.29 20.31
C ASN A 589 7.86 -21.55 21.61
N GLU A 590 7.27 -21.98 22.73
CA GLU A 590 7.48 -21.42 24.07
C GLU A 590 8.96 -21.51 24.52
N TYR A 591 9.74 -22.45 23.96
CA TYR A 591 11.17 -22.61 24.24
C TYR A 591 12.10 -21.77 23.36
N PHE A 592 11.56 -21.03 22.37
CA PHE A 592 12.35 -20.26 21.41
C PHE A 592 13.23 -19.19 22.09
N GLU A 593 12.64 -18.41 23.01
CA GLU A 593 13.37 -17.32 23.68
C GLU A 593 14.47 -17.86 24.60
N SER A 594 14.21 -18.96 25.32
CA SER A 594 15.21 -19.61 26.18
C SER A 594 16.37 -20.21 25.38
N PHE A 595 16.08 -20.85 24.24
CA PHE A 595 17.11 -21.44 23.36
C PHE A 595 18.09 -20.37 22.83
N PHE A 596 17.59 -19.19 22.46
CA PHE A 596 18.42 -18.10 21.95
C PHE A 596 19.20 -17.38 23.05
N GLN A 597 18.64 -17.28 24.27
CA GLN A 597 19.34 -16.73 25.43
C GLN A 597 20.57 -17.58 25.81
N GLU A 598 20.45 -18.91 25.78
CA GLU A 598 21.57 -19.82 26.06
C GLU A 598 22.71 -19.71 25.03
N LYS A 599 22.39 -19.31 23.79
CA LYS A 599 23.34 -19.16 22.69
C LYS A 599 23.87 -17.74 22.49
N ASN A 600 23.43 -16.78 23.32
CA ASN A 600 23.80 -15.35 23.24
C ASN A 600 23.43 -14.69 21.88
N ILE A 601 22.29 -15.07 21.31
CA ILE A 601 21.76 -14.53 20.05
C ILE A 601 20.48 -13.74 20.33
N ASP A 602 20.31 -12.58 19.70
CA ASP A 602 19.12 -11.73 19.89
C ASP A 602 17.90 -12.30 19.14
N ALA A 603 16.98 -12.89 19.90
CA ALA A 603 15.77 -13.53 19.39
C ALA A 603 14.77 -12.54 18.78
N GLU A 604 14.75 -11.27 19.22
CA GLU A 604 13.72 -10.30 18.83
C GLU A 604 13.83 -9.92 17.35
N ILE A 605 15.06 -9.88 16.84
CA ILE A 605 15.40 -9.58 15.45
C ILE A 605 14.80 -10.64 14.49
N PHE A 606 14.94 -11.92 14.83
CA PHE A 606 14.43 -13.03 14.01
C PHE A 606 12.93 -13.19 14.11
N LYS A 607 12.35 -12.88 15.28
CA LYS A 607 10.90 -12.88 15.50
C LYS A 607 10.21 -11.85 14.60
N LYS A 608 10.76 -10.64 14.51
CA LYS A 608 10.27 -9.56 13.64
C LYS A 608 10.33 -9.94 12.15
N LEU A 609 11.43 -10.54 11.70
CA LEU A 609 11.57 -11.02 10.33
C LEU A 609 10.61 -12.17 10.02
N SER A 610 10.49 -13.14 10.95
CA SER A 610 9.55 -14.26 10.86
C SER A 610 8.10 -13.77 10.77
N ASP A 611 7.69 -12.82 11.59
CA ASP A 611 6.34 -12.26 11.55
C ASP A 611 6.04 -11.58 10.18
N GLU A 612 7.00 -10.84 9.63
CA GLU A 612 6.86 -10.23 8.30
C GLU A 612 6.74 -11.29 7.18
N ILE A 613 7.56 -12.34 7.21
CA ILE A 613 7.55 -13.43 6.22
C ILE A 613 6.27 -14.26 6.34
N ASP A 614 5.93 -14.70 7.55
CA ASP A 614 4.72 -15.47 7.84
C ASP A 614 3.47 -14.70 7.42
N GLN A 615 3.41 -13.39 7.67
CA GLN A 615 2.29 -12.54 7.29
C GLN A 615 2.21 -12.31 5.77
N LYS A 616 3.36 -12.14 5.10
CA LYS A 616 3.43 -11.79 3.68
C LYS A 616 3.19 -12.99 2.77
N PHE A 617 3.66 -14.18 3.18
CA PHE A 617 3.67 -15.38 2.35
C PHE A 617 2.80 -16.52 2.89
N GLY A 618 2.35 -16.45 4.14
CA GLY A 618 1.46 -17.46 4.73
C GLY A 618 2.11 -18.81 4.98
N VAL A 619 3.41 -18.80 5.21
CA VAL A 619 4.28 -19.94 5.52
C VAL A 619 4.79 -19.81 6.95
N GLU A 620 5.19 -20.92 7.57
CA GLU A 620 5.74 -20.89 8.93
C GLU A 620 7.27 -20.86 8.89
N SER A 621 7.85 -19.83 9.52
CA SER A 621 9.29 -19.74 9.74
C SER A 621 9.74 -20.53 10.98
N LEU A 622 10.90 -21.16 10.91
CA LEU A 622 11.48 -22.02 11.94
C LEU A 622 13.01 -21.94 11.92
N ILE A 623 13.64 -22.44 12.97
CA ILE A 623 15.09 -22.56 13.08
C ILE A 623 15.47 -24.02 12.86
N GLY A 624 16.26 -24.28 11.82
CA GLY A 624 16.92 -25.57 11.61
C GLY A 624 18.18 -25.65 12.47
N ILE A 625 18.38 -26.79 13.12
CA ILE A 625 19.56 -27.09 13.94
C ILE A 625 20.25 -28.28 13.29
N ALA A 626 21.42 -28.07 12.70
CA ALA A 626 22.20 -29.15 12.08
C ALA A 626 23.42 -29.46 12.96
N ASN A 627 23.59 -30.74 13.33
CA ASN A 627 24.80 -31.19 14.02
C ASN A 627 25.74 -31.84 13.00
N LYS A 628 26.89 -31.21 12.74
CA LYS A 628 27.95 -31.74 11.87
C LYS A 628 29.27 -31.79 12.62
N ASP A 629 29.89 -32.97 12.72
CA ASP A 629 31.23 -33.13 13.32
C ASP A 629 31.41 -32.48 14.71
N ASN A 630 30.41 -32.62 15.59
CA ASN A 630 30.30 -31.96 16.91
C ASN A 630 30.19 -30.42 16.90
N ILE A 631 29.87 -29.82 15.75
CA ILE A 631 29.54 -28.41 15.60
C ILE A 631 28.04 -28.30 15.32
N GLU A 632 27.35 -27.50 16.14
CA GLU A 632 25.92 -27.18 15.96
C GLU A 632 25.80 -25.92 15.11
N GLU A 633 25.20 -26.04 13.93
CA GLU A 633 24.93 -24.96 13.00
C GLU A 633 23.44 -24.60 13.02
N LEU A 634 23.14 -23.30 13.12
CA LEU A 634 21.77 -22.80 13.20
C LEU A 634 21.38 -22.09 11.91
N TYR A 635 20.19 -22.42 11.42
CA TYR A 635 19.68 -21.92 10.15
C TYR A 635 18.29 -21.31 10.31
N PHE A 636 18.07 -20.12 9.74
CA PHE A 636 16.72 -19.59 9.60
C PHE A 636 16.04 -20.22 8.38
N CYS A 637 14.88 -20.85 8.59
CA CYS A 637 14.19 -21.69 7.63
C CYS A 637 12.72 -21.29 7.45
N VAL A 638 12.18 -21.51 6.25
CA VAL A 638 10.76 -21.29 5.94
C VAL A 638 10.14 -22.58 5.39
N THR A 639 9.00 -22.99 5.94
CA THR A 639 8.32 -24.23 5.54
C THR A 639 7.43 -24.01 4.33
N VAL A 640 7.65 -24.75 3.25
CA VAL A 640 6.75 -24.75 2.08
C VAL A 640 5.83 -25.99 2.10
N PRO A 641 4.50 -25.83 2.13
CA PRO A 641 3.55 -26.95 2.08
C PRO A 641 3.71 -27.83 0.81
N THR A 642 3.56 -29.14 0.95
CA THR A 642 3.81 -30.11 -0.14
C THR A 642 2.61 -30.58 -0.95
N GLU A 643 1.43 -29.98 -0.77
CA GLU A 643 0.31 -30.28 -1.67
C GLU A 643 0.42 -29.49 -2.98
N VAL A 644 0.13 -30.17 -4.10
CA VAL A 644 0.41 -29.90 -5.53
C VAL A 644 0.08 -28.49 -6.07
N SER A 645 -0.47 -27.58 -5.26
CA SER A 645 -0.83 -26.21 -5.64
C SER A 645 0.31 -25.17 -5.54
N GLU A 646 1.50 -25.52 -5.06
CA GLU A 646 2.45 -24.52 -4.51
C GLU A 646 3.80 -24.32 -5.23
N GLN A 647 3.95 -24.77 -6.48
CA GLN A 647 5.11 -24.33 -7.29
C GLN A 647 5.17 -22.80 -7.46
N LYS A 648 4.02 -22.10 -7.42
CA LYS A 648 3.95 -20.63 -7.46
C LYS A 648 4.36 -19.95 -6.14
N THR A 649 4.22 -20.62 -4.99
CA THR A 649 4.58 -20.05 -3.69
C THR A 649 6.08 -20.18 -3.45
N ALA A 650 6.65 -21.35 -3.73
CA ALA A 650 8.10 -21.58 -3.71
C ALA A 650 8.83 -20.59 -4.65
N ALA A 651 8.41 -20.52 -5.92
CA ALA A 651 9.01 -19.58 -6.89
C ALA A 651 8.89 -18.11 -6.45
N ARG A 652 7.80 -17.72 -5.79
CA ARG A 652 7.62 -16.36 -5.25
C ARG A 652 8.49 -16.05 -4.04
N ILE A 653 8.76 -17.05 -3.19
CA ILE A 653 9.64 -16.90 -2.04
C ILE A 653 11.09 -16.81 -2.54
N ASP A 654 11.47 -17.68 -3.48
CA ASP A 654 12.78 -17.67 -4.15
C ASP A 654 13.03 -16.33 -4.86
N ASP A 655 12.09 -15.83 -5.67
CA ASP A 655 12.18 -14.53 -6.39
C ASP A 655 12.23 -13.30 -5.46
N VAL A 656 11.82 -13.44 -4.19
CA VAL A 656 11.73 -12.32 -3.24
C VAL A 656 12.88 -12.30 -2.27
N LEU A 657 13.39 -13.45 -1.84
CA LEU A 657 14.43 -13.52 -0.82
C LEU A 657 15.77 -14.05 -1.37
N ASN A 658 15.79 -14.57 -2.61
CA ASN A 658 16.96 -15.04 -3.34
C ASN A 658 17.85 -15.98 -2.52
N PHE A 659 17.25 -16.85 -1.72
CA PHE A 659 17.99 -17.75 -0.87
C PHE A 659 18.77 -18.81 -1.69
N PRO A 660 19.89 -19.33 -1.15
CA PRO A 660 20.81 -20.17 -1.91
C PRO A 660 20.40 -21.64 -2.04
N LEU A 661 19.49 -22.15 -1.20
CA LEU A 661 19.34 -23.60 -0.99
C LEU A 661 17.87 -24.03 -0.88
N LEU A 662 17.52 -25.12 -1.57
CA LEU A 662 16.25 -25.84 -1.46
C LEU A 662 16.55 -27.25 -0.90
N TYR A 663 16.23 -27.48 0.37
CA TYR A 663 16.33 -28.81 0.98
C TYR A 663 15.03 -29.60 0.77
N ASP A 664 15.13 -30.93 0.76
CA ASP A 664 13.98 -31.84 0.61
C ASP A 664 14.09 -32.96 1.64
N GLN A 665 13.34 -32.90 2.73
CA GLN A 665 13.37 -33.93 3.78
C GLN A 665 12.01 -34.60 3.95
N LEU A 666 12.02 -35.90 4.28
CA LEU A 666 10.84 -36.72 4.52
C LEU A 666 10.82 -37.15 6.00
N GLN A 667 9.92 -36.59 6.79
CA GLN A 667 9.66 -36.98 8.18
C GLN A 667 8.17 -37.33 8.32
N ASP A 668 7.84 -38.46 8.95
CA ASP A 668 6.47 -38.96 9.14
C ASP A 668 5.59 -38.99 7.87
N GLY A 669 6.20 -39.30 6.71
CA GLY A 669 5.49 -39.34 5.42
C GLY A 669 5.13 -37.97 4.85
N ARG A 670 5.61 -36.87 5.45
CA ARG A 670 5.50 -35.51 4.92
C ARG A 670 6.86 -35.05 4.40
N ARG A 671 6.84 -34.58 3.16
CA ARG A 671 7.99 -34.00 2.47
C ARG A 671 8.00 -32.51 2.84
N SER A 672 9.13 -31.93 3.26
CA SER A 672 9.23 -30.53 3.65
C SER A 672 10.38 -29.89 2.89
N LYS A 673 10.08 -28.78 2.21
CA LYS A 673 11.13 -27.97 1.57
C LYS A 673 11.56 -26.85 2.50
N PHE A 674 12.87 -26.76 2.76
CA PHE A 674 13.46 -25.70 3.57
C PHE A 674 14.33 -24.80 2.72
N ILE A 675 14.44 -23.56 3.17
CA ILE A 675 15.29 -22.54 2.60
C ILE A 675 16.12 -21.94 3.73
N ALA A 676 17.45 -22.08 3.72
CA ALA A 676 18.29 -21.86 4.91
C ALA A 676 19.33 -20.74 4.74
N ILE A 677 19.47 -19.88 5.75
CA ILE A 677 20.61 -18.96 5.96
C ILE A 677 21.20 -19.20 7.34
N GLU A 678 22.53 -19.25 7.47
CA GLU A 678 23.18 -19.32 8.78
C GLU A 678 22.78 -18.13 9.66
N LEU A 679 22.37 -18.42 10.89
CA LEU A 679 21.75 -17.45 11.79
C LEU A 679 22.69 -16.28 12.14
N ASN A 680 23.98 -16.56 12.30
CA ASN A 680 25.00 -15.54 12.59
C ASN A 680 25.20 -14.58 11.41
N GLU A 681 25.27 -15.12 10.19
CA GLU A 681 25.37 -14.34 8.94
C GLU A 681 24.12 -13.45 8.78
N LEU A 682 22.92 -14.01 9.01
CA LEU A 682 21.67 -13.26 8.94
C LEU A 682 21.59 -12.14 9.99
N GLN A 683 22.06 -12.37 11.22
CA GLN A 683 22.10 -11.35 12.26
C GLN A 683 22.97 -10.16 11.86
N GLN A 684 24.15 -10.43 11.29
CA GLN A 684 25.07 -9.39 10.84
C GLN A 684 24.45 -8.55 9.72
N LEU A 685 23.77 -9.19 8.77
CA LEU A 685 23.09 -8.48 7.67
C LEU A 685 21.95 -7.58 8.17
N ILE A 686 21.17 -8.06 9.13
CA ILE A 686 20.09 -7.25 9.72
C ILE A 686 20.68 -6.05 10.47
N ASN A 687 21.72 -6.25 11.27
CA ASN A 687 22.38 -5.17 12.00
C ASN A 687 23.01 -4.13 11.06
N GLN A 688 23.61 -4.55 9.95
CA GLN A 688 24.16 -3.65 8.93
C GLN A 688 23.04 -2.80 8.28
N THR A 689 21.91 -3.44 7.95
CA THR A 689 20.75 -2.78 7.34
C THR A 689 20.16 -1.73 8.28
N GLU A 690 19.91 -2.09 9.54
CA GLU A 690 19.35 -1.15 10.52
C GLU A 690 20.28 0.03 10.82
N ASN A 691 21.60 -0.16 10.74
CA ASN A 691 22.59 0.91 10.89
C ASN A 691 22.63 1.86 9.69
N GLN A 692 22.49 1.36 8.46
CA GLN A 692 22.40 2.19 7.25
C GLN A 692 21.12 3.05 7.23
N THR A 693 20.01 2.50 7.71
CA THR A 693 18.72 3.21 7.82
C THR A 693 18.77 4.31 8.89
N LYS A 694 19.49 4.09 9.99
CA LYS A 694 19.75 5.13 11.02
C LYS A 694 20.63 6.26 10.49
N GLN A 695 21.72 5.97 9.77
CA GLN A 695 22.63 6.98 9.22
C GLN A 695 21.96 7.87 8.15
N SER A 696 21.09 7.29 7.32
CA SER A 696 20.31 8.04 6.32
C SER A 696 19.32 9.02 6.96
N THR A 697 18.83 8.70 8.16
CA THR A 697 17.92 9.56 8.93
C THR A 697 18.66 10.71 9.62
N THR A 698 19.92 10.51 10.04
CA THR A 698 20.75 11.55 10.67
C THR A 698 21.22 12.62 9.67
N GLN A 699 21.56 12.26 8.43
CA GLN A 699 21.95 13.22 7.39
C GLN A 699 20.80 14.18 6.97
N LEU A 700 19.55 13.74 7.05
CA LEU A 700 18.37 14.60 6.85
C LEU A 700 18.14 15.62 7.99
N THR A 701 18.81 15.43 9.13
CA THR A 701 18.66 16.28 10.32
C THR A 701 19.76 17.34 10.40
N GLU A 702 20.98 17.08 9.88
CA GLU A 702 22.07 18.08 9.86
C GLU A 702 21.94 19.14 8.76
N VAL A 703 21.27 18.85 7.64
CA VAL A 703 20.92 19.86 6.62
C VAL A 703 19.88 20.87 7.14
N LYS A 704 19.18 20.56 8.23
CA LYS A 704 18.17 21.45 8.87
C LYS A 704 18.74 22.42 9.92
N ALA A 705 20.05 22.37 10.23
CA ALA A 705 20.62 23.13 11.36
C ALA A 705 21.53 24.32 10.97
N THR A 706 21.77 24.60 9.69
CA THR A 706 22.72 25.67 9.24
C THR A 706 22.08 26.71 8.32
N GLY A 707 20.86 27.14 8.63
CA GLY A 707 20.13 28.15 7.85
C GLY A 707 19.41 29.20 8.67
N GLU A 708 20.00 29.69 9.78
CA GLU A 708 19.48 30.86 10.51
C GLU A 708 20.59 31.47 11.39
N LYS A 709 21.21 32.57 10.92
CA LYS A 709 21.55 33.79 11.70
C LYS A 709 22.30 34.84 10.87
N ASP A 710 21.60 35.95 10.66
CA ASP A 710 22.00 37.37 10.58
C ASP A 710 23.28 37.79 9.86
N ILE A 711 23.13 38.62 8.79
CA ILE A 711 23.85 39.92 8.69
C ILE A 711 22.95 40.97 8.01
N SER A 712 22.76 42.09 8.71
CA SER A 712 22.09 43.32 8.31
C SER A 712 22.92 44.22 7.39
N VAL A 713 22.23 44.80 6.40
CA VAL A 713 22.37 46.10 5.70
C VAL A 713 23.63 46.97 5.96
N ALA A 714 24.37 47.27 4.88
CA ALA A 714 24.70 48.64 4.42
C ALA A 714 25.48 48.62 3.08
N ILE A 715 25.01 49.39 2.08
CA ILE A 715 25.77 49.76 0.87
C ILE A 715 25.76 51.29 0.80
N PRO A 716 26.91 51.95 0.51
CA PRO A 716 26.94 53.20 -0.21
C PRO A 716 27.35 53.03 -1.68
N ILE A 717 26.79 53.97 -2.44
CA ILE A 717 26.58 54.15 -3.88
C ILE A 717 27.89 54.44 -4.66
N GLU A 718 27.80 54.22 -5.99
CA GLU A 718 28.57 54.79 -7.13
C GLU A 718 29.72 53.94 -7.70
N ASP A 719 29.90 53.80 -9.02
CA ASP A 719 29.05 53.90 -10.20
C ASP A 719 29.85 53.26 -11.37
N ASN A 720 29.13 52.84 -12.41
CA ASN A 720 29.56 52.59 -13.79
C ASN A 720 30.39 51.35 -14.23
N SER A 721 29.65 50.53 -14.99
CA SER A 721 29.93 50.08 -16.37
C SER A 721 30.31 48.61 -16.62
N ASN A 722 29.26 47.85 -16.98
CA ASN A 722 29.12 46.91 -18.09
C ASN A 722 30.10 45.74 -18.36
N LEU A 723 29.47 44.55 -18.33
CA LEU A 723 29.56 43.41 -19.27
C LEU A 723 30.82 42.54 -19.24
N THR A 724 30.75 41.35 -18.62
CA THR A 724 30.40 40.08 -19.32
C THR A 724 30.39 38.88 -18.36
N GLN A 725 29.53 37.92 -18.67
CA GLN A 725 29.25 36.67 -17.95
C GLN A 725 30.50 35.88 -17.56
N LYS A 726 30.60 35.48 -16.28
CA LYS A 726 31.52 34.44 -15.81
C LYS A 726 30.76 33.36 -15.04
N SER A 727 30.65 32.21 -15.70
CA SER A 727 30.30 30.91 -15.14
C SER A 727 31.19 30.58 -13.93
N THR A 728 30.58 30.34 -12.77
CA THR A 728 31.29 29.94 -11.55
C THR A 728 31.48 28.43 -11.53
N ARG A 729 32.73 28.05 -11.81
CA ARG A 729 33.37 26.74 -11.67
C ARG A 729 33.09 26.12 -10.28
N LYS A 730 32.54 24.90 -10.26
CA LYS A 730 32.34 24.07 -9.05
C LYS A 730 33.70 23.47 -8.62
N LEU A 731 34.12 23.71 -7.38
CA LEU A 731 35.32 23.08 -6.79
C LEU A 731 35.09 21.57 -6.63
N ALA A 732 36.05 20.75 -7.09
CA ALA A 732 36.07 19.30 -6.93
C ALA A 732 36.78 18.91 -5.63
N LEU A 733 36.14 18.07 -4.80
CA LEU A 733 36.77 17.42 -3.63
C LEU A 733 37.81 16.39 -4.09
N SER A 734 39.05 16.47 -3.59
CA SER A 734 40.13 15.55 -3.92
C SER A 734 40.12 14.29 -3.03
N VAL A 735 39.90 13.12 -3.62
CA VAL A 735 40.04 11.80 -2.97
C VAL A 735 41.53 11.50 -2.73
N LYS A 736 41.94 11.19 -1.48
CA LYS A 736 43.30 10.70 -1.17
C LYS A 736 43.42 9.22 -1.59
N ARG A 737 44.41 8.90 -2.43
CA ARG A 737 44.71 7.54 -2.94
C ARG A 737 46.04 7.03 -2.39
N GLU A 738 46.17 5.71 -2.25
CA GLU A 738 47.40 5.04 -1.82
C GLU A 738 48.49 5.15 -2.91
N GLU A 739 49.76 4.97 -2.55
CA GLU A 739 50.87 5.25 -3.47
C GLU A 739 50.97 4.22 -4.61
N TRP A 740 50.83 2.93 -4.31
CA TRP A 740 50.73 1.87 -5.33
C TRP A 740 49.63 2.14 -6.35
N GLU A 741 48.47 2.63 -5.87
CA GLU A 741 47.30 2.89 -6.69
C GLU A 741 47.57 4.04 -7.67
N LYS A 742 48.26 5.09 -7.23
CA LYS A 742 48.68 6.20 -8.10
C LYS A 742 49.66 5.72 -9.17
N GLN A 743 50.63 4.88 -8.82
CA GLN A 743 51.61 4.36 -9.78
C GLN A 743 50.96 3.44 -10.80
N MET A 744 50.09 2.54 -10.36
CA MET A 744 49.31 1.67 -11.22
C MET A 744 48.43 2.48 -12.20
N LEU A 745 47.68 3.47 -11.70
CA LEU A 745 46.85 4.33 -12.54
C LEU A 745 47.68 5.15 -13.54
N LYS A 746 48.87 5.58 -13.14
CA LYS A 746 49.81 6.29 -14.01
C LYS A 746 50.28 5.40 -15.17
N LEU A 747 50.65 4.15 -14.89
CA LEU A 747 51.05 3.17 -15.91
C LEU A 747 49.90 2.83 -16.85
N ALA A 748 48.70 2.59 -16.31
CA ALA A 748 47.51 2.28 -17.08
C ALA A 748 47.12 3.44 -18.02
N LEU A 749 47.12 4.69 -17.51
CA LEU A 749 46.80 5.87 -18.32
C LEU A 749 47.89 6.22 -19.33
N ALA A 750 49.17 5.94 -19.04
CA ALA A 750 50.25 6.10 -20.01
C ALA A 750 50.06 5.12 -21.18
N SER A 751 49.80 3.85 -20.87
CA SER A 751 49.59 2.79 -21.88
C SER A 751 48.39 3.09 -22.79
N LEU A 752 47.31 3.65 -22.24
CA LEU A 752 46.16 4.10 -23.04
C LEU A 752 46.51 5.23 -24.02
N LYS A 753 47.42 6.13 -23.65
CA LYS A 753 47.86 7.25 -24.50
C LYS A 753 48.84 6.83 -25.59
N GLU A 754 49.65 5.80 -25.32
CA GLU A 754 50.65 5.29 -26.27
C GLU A 754 50.02 4.42 -27.36
N ASN A 755 48.83 3.86 -27.14
CA ASN A 755 48.11 3.10 -28.16
C ASN A 755 47.43 4.03 -29.20
N PRO A 756 47.90 4.10 -30.46
CA PRO A 756 47.34 4.98 -31.48
C PRO A 756 45.90 4.64 -31.86
N ALA A 757 45.44 3.41 -31.61
CA ALA A 757 44.05 2.99 -31.88
C ALA A 757 43.02 3.64 -30.95
N ASN A 758 43.45 4.31 -29.86
CA ASN A 758 42.57 4.97 -28.90
C ASN A 758 42.24 6.43 -29.23
N ALA A 759 42.77 6.96 -30.34
CA ALA A 759 42.55 8.35 -30.75
C ALA A 759 41.11 8.57 -31.24
N GLY A 760 40.30 9.31 -30.46
CA GLY A 760 38.92 9.66 -30.82
C GLY A 760 37.87 8.61 -30.46
N GLU A 761 38.26 7.47 -29.88
CA GLU A 761 37.35 6.40 -29.48
C GLU A 761 36.74 6.63 -28.10
N GLU A 762 35.45 6.29 -27.94
CA GLU A 762 34.74 6.39 -26.65
C GLU A 762 35.21 5.35 -25.63
N ILE A 763 35.68 4.19 -26.12
CA ILE A 763 36.27 3.12 -25.31
C ILE A 763 37.73 2.95 -25.72
N GLN A 764 38.62 3.29 -24.80
CA GLN A 764 40.06 3.19 -24.99
C GLN A 764 40.57 1.94 -24.29
N THR A 765 41.45 1.17 -24.94
CA THR A 765 42.02 -0.05 -24.36
C THR A 765 43.53 -0.14 -24.57
N ALA A 766 44.25 -0.67 -23.60
CA ALA A 766 45.68 -0.94 -23.70
C ALA A 766 46.08 -2.04 -22.70
N THR A 767 47.21 -2.69 -22.93
CA THR A 767 47.82 -3.62 -21.97
C THR A 767 48.95 -2.91 -21.21
N PHE A 768 49.22 -3.33 -19.96
CA PHE A 768 50.30 -2.80 -19.13
C PHE A 768 50.73 -3.82 -18.08
N GLY A 769 51.92 -3.64 -17.49
CA GLY A 769 52.51 -4.59 -16.55
C GLY A 769 52.92 -5.88 -17.24
N ASP A 770 53.77 -5.78 -18.27
CA ASP A 770 54.26 -6.90 -19.08
C ASP A 770 53.12 -7.75 -19.70
N ASP A 771 52.11 -7.07 -20.26
CA ASP A 771 50.90 -7.65 -20.85
C ASP A 771 50.01 -8.47 -19.89
N LYS A 772 50.30 -8.45 -18.58
CA LYS A 772 49.51 -9.14 -17.56
C LYS A 772 48.12 -8.53 -17.35
N TYR A 773 47.99 -7.22 -17.56
CA TYR A 773 46.77 -6.49 -17.27
C TYR A 773 46.27 -5.70 -18.48
N ARG A 774 44.96 -5.70 -18.70
CA ARG A 774 44.31 -4.85 -19.70
C ARG A 774 43.53 -3.73 -19.02
N VAL A 775 43.86 -2.50 -19.37
CA VAL A 775 43.09 -1.31 -18.99
C VAL A 775 42.06 -0.97 -20.05
N ILE A 776 40.84 -0.69 -19.62
CA ILE A 776 39.71 -0.24 -20.42
C ILE A 776 39.18 1.06 -19.81
N HIS A 777 39.19 2.15 -20.56
CA HIS A 777 38.70 3.45 -20.14
C HIS A 777 37.52 3.88 -21.02
N HIS A 778 36.37 4.11 -20.40
CA HIS A 778 35.19 4.65 -21.08
C HIS A 778 35.13 6.16 -20.85
N VAL A 779 35.46 6.92 -21.90
CA VAL A 779 35.66 8.38 -21.87
C VAL A 779 34.40 9.14 -21.42
N PRO A 780 33.18 8.87 -21.93
CA PRO A 780 31.99 9.65 -21.56
C PRO A 780 31.58 9.52 -20.08
N SER A 781 31.88 8.38 -19.44
CA SER A 781 31.53 8.15 -18.03
C SER A 781 32.70 8.31 -17.07
N GLU A 782 33.90 8.57 -17.61
CA GLU A 782 35.17 8.65 -16.89
C GLU A 782 35.42 7.44 -15.96
N ILE A 783 35.04 6.25 -16.44
CA ILE A 783 35.23 4.98 -15.72
C ILE A 783 36.46 4.27 -16.30
N LEU A 784 37.40 3.92 -15.42
CA LEU A 784 38.56 3.10 -15.73
C LEU A 784 38.41 1.72 -15.08
N ARG A 785 38.62 0.68 -15.87
CA ARG A 785 38.58 -0.73 -15.49
C ARG A 785 39.90 -1.40 -15.83
N ILE A 786 40.38 -2.29 -14.98
CA ILE A 786 41.53 -3.14 -15.24
C ILE A 786 41.09 -4.59 -15.06
N VAL A 787 41.42 -5.39 -16.06
CA VAL A 787 41.07 -6.80 -16.17
C VAL A 787 42.37 -7.60 -16.18
N ASP A 788 42.33 -8.78 -15.54
CA ASP A 788 43.42 -9.74 -15.62
C ASP A 788 43.44 -10.39 -17.01
N GLU A 789 44.48 -10.10 -17.79
CA GLU A 789 44.62 -10.63 -19.14
C GLU A 789 45.21 -12.05 -19.11
N GLU A 790 46.13 -12.31 -18.17
CA GLU A 790 46.90 -13.56 -18.09
C GLU A 790 46.12 -14.68 -17.38
N ASN A 791 45.52 -14.40 -16.22
CA ASN A 791 44.88 -15.41 -15.37
C ASN A 791 43.34 -15.39 -15.46
N HIS A 792 42.76 -14.52 -16.29
CA HIS A 792 41.32 -14.40 -16.54
C HIS A 792 40.44 -14.26 -15.28
N ARG A 793 40.97 -13.69 -14.19
CA ARG A 793 40.24 -13.42 -12.92
C ARG A 793 39.15 -12.34 -13.04
N GLY A 794 38.90 -11.84 -14.25
CA GLY A 794 37.92 -10.78 -14.53
C GLY A 794 38.42 -9.40 -14.12
N THR A 795 37.50 -8.51 -13.72
CA THR A 795 37.85 -7.13 -13.34
C THR A 795 38.56 -7.09 -11.98
N LEU A 796 39.85 -6.80 -12.02
CA LEU A 796 40.68 -6.64 -10.81
C LEU A 796 40.51 -5.26 -10.19
N TYR A 797 40.26 -4.24 -11.00
CA TYR A 797 40.15 -2.88 -10.48
C TYR A 797 39.15 -2.03 -11.27
N LYS A 798 38.34 -1.22 -10.58
CA LYS A 798 37.36 -0.31 -11.19
C LYS A 798 37.25 1.00 -10.42
N VAL A 799 37.36 2.12 -11.12
CA VAL A 799 37.24 3.45 -10.52
C VAL A 799 36.53 4.42 -11.47
N GLN A 800 35.79 5.38 -10.91
CA GLN A 800 35.27 6.54 -11.64
C GLN A 800 36.00 7.79 -11.17
N LYS A 801 36.32 8.72 -12.07
CA LYS A 801 37.02 9.96 -11.73
C LYS A 801 36.31 10.72 -10.60
N GLY A 802 37.08 11.14 -9.60
CA GLY A 802 36.58 11.85 -8.42
C GLY A 802 35.83 10.98 -7.40
N LYS A 803 35.69 9.67 -7.61
CA LYS A 803 35.06 8.73 -6.68
C LYS A 803 36.08 7.76 -6.05
N PRO A 804 35.78 7.18 -4.88
CA PRO A 804 36.54 6.07 -4.34
C PRO A 804 36.51 4.86 -5.27
N VAL A 805 37.47 3.94 -5.09
CA VAL A 805 37.56 2.69 -5.86
C VAL A 805 36.30 1.86 -5.64
N GLN A 806 35.74 1.34 -6.74
CA GLN A 806 34.53 0.51 -6.72
C GLN A 806 34.86 -0.99 -6.63
N VAL A 807 36.00 -1.40 -7.17
CA VAL A 807 36.49 -2.79 -7.12
C VAL A 807 38.00 -2.76 -6.97
N CYS A 808 38.56 -3.53 -6.04
CA CYS A 808 40.00 -3.77 -5.90
C CYS A 808 40.21 -5.22 -5.46
N LYS A 809 40.69 -6.07 -6.37
CA LYS A 809 40.98 -7.50 -6.16
C LYS A 809 42.47 -7.83 -6.36
N PHE A 810 43.34 -6.82 -6.40
CA PHE A 810 44.79 -7.03 -6.41
C PHE A 810 45.25 -7.62 -5.07
N THR A 811 46.08 -8.66 -5.14
CA THR A 811 46.76 -9.22 -3.96
C THR A 811 47.81 -8.23 -3.43
N GLU A 812 48.22 -8.38 -2.17
CA GLU A 812 49.22 -7.49 -1.57
C GLU A 812 50.58 -7.54 -2.30
N ASP A 813 50.96 -8.70 -2.85
CA ASP A 813 52.18 -8.83 -3.66
C ASP A 813 52.08 -8.09 -4.99
N GLU A 814 50.89 -8.10 -5.62
CA GLU A 814 50.61 -7.31 -6.83
C GLU A 814 50.57 -5.80 -6.54
N LYS A 815 50.05 -5.38 -5.38
CA LYS A 815 50.12 -3.97 -4.98
C LYS A 815 51.56 -3.51 -4.80
N ARG A 816 52.40 -4.31 -4.14
CA ARG A 816 53.83 -4.03 -3.94
C ARG A 816 54.62 -3.98 -5.24
N SER A 817 54.26 -4.78 -6.25
CA SER A 817 54.96 -4.76 -7.55
C SER A 817 54.72 -3.44 -8.31
N PHE A 818 53.58 -2.77 -8.11
CA PHE A 818 53.35 -1.42 -8.65
C PHE A 818 54.13 -0.32 -7.91
N GLU A 819 54.56 -0.56 -6.67
CA GLU A 819 55.40 0.39 -5.91
C GLU A 819 56.88 0.29 -6.30
N HIS A 820 57.32 -0.87 -6.83
CA HIS A 820 58.73 -1.18 -7.05
C HIS A 820 59.18 -1.21 -8.52
N ASN A 821 58.42 -0.65 -9.47
CA ASN A 821 58.80 -0.73 -10.88
C ASN A 821 59.70 0.46 -11.32
N PRO A 822 60.99 0.23 -11.67
CA PRO A 822 61.91 1.28 -12.06
C PRO A 822 61.87 1.44 -13.59
N ILE A 823 61.09 2.39 -14.11
CA ILE A 823 61.24 2.85 -15.50
C ILE A 823 61.39 4.37 -15.53
N GLN A 824 62.57 4.81 -15.11
CA GLN A 824 63.35 5.84 -15.79
C GLN A 824 64.74 5.25 -16.01
N GLU A 825 64.96 4.59 -17.14
CA GLU A 825 66.24 4.47 -17.87
C GLU A 825 66.14 3.36 -18.93
N GLN A 826 65.88 3.74 -20.18
CA GLN A 826 66.55 3.21 -21.38
C GLN A 826 65.98 3.92 -22.62
N LYS A 827 66.48 5.13 -22.85
CA LYS A 827 66.70 5.61 -24.22
C LYS A 827 68.17 5.36 -24.54
N GLY A 828 68.44 4.48 -25.50
CA GLY A 828 69.68 4.47 -26.27
C GLY A 828 70.59 3.27 -26.06
N LEU A 829 71.03 2.71 -27.21
CA LEU A 829 72.16 1.80 -27.47
C LEU A 829 71.84 0.29 -27.27
N GLN A 830 71.97 -0.59 -28.26
CA GLN A 830 72.80 -0.57 -29.48
C GLN A 830 72.17 -1.30 -30.67
N GLN A 831 72.60 -0.84 -31.85
CA GLN A 831 72.47 -1.50 -33.15
C GLN A 831 73.08 -2.90 -33.17
N GLY A 832 72.47 -3.78 -33.95
CA GLY A 832 72.94 -5.08 -34.42
C GLY A 832 71.98 -5.60 -35.48
#